data_AF-A0A520XIG4-F1
#
_entry.id   AF-A0A520XIG4-F1
#
_cell.length_a   1.000
_cell.length_b   1.000
_cell.length_c   1.000
_cell.angle_alpha   90.00
_cell.angle_beta   90.00
_cell.angle_gamma   90.00
#
_symmetry.space_group_name_H-M   'P 1'
#
loop_
_entity.id
_entity.type
_entity.pdbx_description
1 polymer ?
#
loop_
_entity_poly.entity_id
_entity_poly.type
_entity_poly.pdbx_seq_one_letter_code
_entity_poly.pdbx_strand_id
1 'polypeptide(L)'
;NPEAFDYPYDGRDQDCADGDDIDVDGDGFTSNRFVGGSPDCNDVLDNIYPGAPEIAGDGIDQDCDGADALNWFIDSDGDSYGNGNTLAVASERPAGHVADSTDCDDDDSAINPGATEILDDGIDQNCDPFDDHTDSDGDGFADAIDPDDDNDGTLDFNDAFPLDPAEDTDTDGDGTGDNADEDDDGDGTPDVDDAFPLDPTEDSDLDGDGIGDNSDEDADGDGYSWWNDECNDLDASINPGAIDIDGDGIDTDCDGSDDELAPELVTLDFPAAVSGDWNASINVSIDATDNLSGVSSISISFRHEDNVDGDTDYWGTYFDPGETSVSWTESISFGHTGVWTAEVSVTDHNNNRIDLDAAALDALGLPSTITVSLDEEPPQVVALDLPSTVEGIYSAEFEFTLDVTDNWSGVNGLGMSFTHESPLGGDSDHNYSTSFGPGETVVSWSDQVVLPESGDWYVTVWSYDHTFNEVYLDPPAIAALGLPSVITVTLDEEPPELISLTMPETVPSNDGFAEIALEVSDEGAGFAWGHVTFVNANDLVHGTYEIYGSPQTLFIDFHGSVETWQVRELYLIDYRDNSVTLDADDLAGLGFPTTIEVVPPADADGDGYEGPAGDGSDCNDNDFFVNPGEDDQPWDDVDQDCSGTAAFELEGDFDYFQAYTEHVELPIMASGGVGPLEFALTSGSLPDGIELTSSGTLEGIATEVGDFTVEITATAADGEQVTTTVTLRPNDEFELQMEDISGQFTVGEFFEQGFANSPDGSFPLTTEVIGGSAPGDLTFDAFGVASGLLTESGQWSFTIEVSDTVGRLEQASYTIQVIPEFETDCHDGFDNDLDFLIDMADIDCSDSDGDGHTTDEIGGDDCDDTDPAINPGATDIPGDGIDQDCSGLDAIENPFRVSVASDGSESSSHSYISSTSSVSADGRFVVFTSAASNLVAGDTNG
;
A
#
# COMPACT_ATOMS: atom_id res chain seq x y z
N ASN A 1 29.14 -39.24 -65.15
CA ASN A 1 30.14 -39.18 -64.06
C ASN A 1 29.37 -39.53 -62.81
N PRO A 2 29.61 -40.65 -62.14
CA PRO A 2 28.66 -41.21 -61.17
C PRO A 2 28.48 -40.41 -59.87
N GLU A 3 29.13 -39.24 -59.74
CA GLU A 3 28.92 -38.25 -58.66
C GLU A 3 28.70 -36.84 -59.25
N ALA A 4 28.25 -36.73 -60.51
CA ALA A 4 27.81 -35.45 -61.07
C ALA A 4 26.34 -35.20 -60.69
N PHE A 5 26.04 -33.94 -60.38
CA PHE A 5 24.67 -33.47 -60.27
C PHE A 5 24.07 -33.38 -61.68
N ASP A 6 22.92 -34.02 -61.90
CA ASP A 6 22.22 -33.98 -63.19
C ASP A 6 21.37 -32.71 -63.32
N TYR A 7 21.26 -32.18 -64.54
CA TYR A 7 20.49 -30.97 -64.85
C TYR A 7 19.17 -31.35 -65.54
N PRO A 8 18.01 -31.17 -64.88
CA PRO A 8 16.72 -31.57 -65.45
C PRO A 8 16.43 -30.96 -66.83
N TYR A 9 15.82 -31.77 -67.70
CA TYR A 9 15.28 -31.39 -69.02
C TYR A 9 16.28 -30.92 -70.09
N ASP A 10 17.60 -31.13 -69.88
CA ASP A 10 18.64 -30.78 -70.87
C ASP A 10 18.84 -31.87 -71.97
N GLY A 11 18.23 -33.05 -71.80
CA GLY A 11 18.24 -34.17 -72.74
C GLY A 11 19.55 -34.94 -72.80
N ARG A 12 20.36 -34.91 -71.73
CA ARG A 12 21.54 -35.76 -71.54
C ARG A 12 21.62 -36.27 -70.11
N ASP A 13 21.43 -37.57 -69.94
CA ASP A 13 21.89 -38.33 -68.77
C ASP A 13 23.40 -38.06 -68.52
N GLN A 14 23.72 -37.49 -67.35
CA GLN A 14 25.05 -36.98 -67.00
C GLN A 14 25.79 -37.85 -65.99
N ASP A 15 25.11 -38.66 -65.19
CA ASP A 15 25.74 -39.63 -64.29
C ASP A 15 25.97 -41.01 -64.96
N CYS A 16 25.13 -41.35 -65.95
CA CYS A 16 25.01 -42.59 -66.71
C CYS A 16 24.38 -43.76 -65.95
N ALA A 17 23.41 -43.49 -65.07
CA ALA A 17 22.65 -44.47 -64.29
C ALA A 17 21.14 -44.47 -64.63
N ASP A 18 20.77 -45.27 -65.64
CA ASP A 18 19.42 -45.80 -65.86
C ASP A 18 18.23 -44.81 -66.05
N GLY A 19 18.40 -43.75 -66.86
CA GLY A 19 17.36 -43.23 -67.79
C GLY A 19 16.30 -42.22 -67.28
N ASP A 20 15.94 -41.25 -68.13
CA ASP A 20 15.13 -40.06 -67.84
C ASP A 20 13.67 -40.09 -68.39
N ASP A 21 13.03 -41.26 -68.44
CA ASP A 21 11.60 -41.41 -68.82
C ASP A 21 10.70 -41.44 -67.55
N ILE A 22 9.69 -40.56 -67.44
CA ILE A 22 8.77 -40.46 -66.29
C ILE A 22 7.31 -40.49 -66.77
N ASP A 23 6.49 -41.30 -66.11
CA ASP A 23 5.01 -41.27 -66.12
C ASP A 23 4.57 -40.15 -65.14
N VAL A 24 4.02 -39.04 -65.68
CA VAL A 24 3.90 -37.76 -64.95
C VAL A 24 2.64 -37.67 -64.10
N ASP A 25 1.52 -38.17 -64.61
CA ASP A 25 0.23 -38.19 -63.92
C ASP A 25 -0.06 -39.55 -63.24
N GLY A 26 0.62 -40.62 -63.65
CA GLY A 26 0.60 -41.92 -62.98
C GLY A 26 -0.44 -42.90 -63.53
N ASP A 27 -0.99 -42.66 -64.72
CA ASP A 27 -1.99 -43.53 -65.35
C ASP A 27 -1.42 -44.87 -65.86
N GLY A 28 -0.09 -44.96 -66.01
CA GLY A 28 0.65 -46.12 -66.48
C GLY A 28 1.15 -46.06 -67.93
N PHE A 29 0.95 -44.95 -68.66
CA PHE A 29 1.28 -44.78 -70.07
C PHE A 29 2.35 -43.69 -70.34
N THR A 30 3.62 -43.99 -70.02
CA THR A 30 4.78 -43.09 -70.26
C THR A 30 4.84 -42.41 -71.65
N SER A 31 5.16 -41.11 -71.71
CA SER A 31 5.48 -40.44 -72.98
C SER A 31 6.82 -40.85 -73.61
N ASN A 32 6.78 -41.64 -74.70
CA ASN A 32 7.92 -41.69 -75.63
C ASN A 32 7.53 -41.74 -77.12
N ARG A 33 7.89 -40.66 -77.83
CA ARG A 33 7.50 -40.36 -79.22
C ARG A 33 8.16 -41.25 -80.30
N PHE A 34 8.89 -42.32 -79.96
CA PHE A 34 9.82 -42.96 -80.91
C PHE A 34 9.77 -44.48 -81.15
N VAL A 35 8.70 -45.21 -80.74
CA VAL A 35 8.40 -46.53 -81.34
C VAL A 35 6.89 -46.70 -81.61
N GLY A 36 6.52 -46.92 -82.87
CA GLY A 36 5.12 -46.83 -83.33
C GLY A 36 4.11 -47.81 -82.71
N GLY A 37 3.33 -47.26 -81.78
CA GLY A 37 2.06 -47.68 -81.18
C GLY A 37 1.71 -46.54 -80.23
N SER A 38 0.47 -46.01 -80.22
CA SER A 38 0.18 -44.72 -79.58
C SER A 38 0.61 -44.70 -78.11
N PRO A 39 1.62 -43.89 -77.74
CA PRO A 39 1.80 -43.48 -76.35
C PRO A 39 0.64 -42.56 -75.98
N ASP A 40 0.49 -42.31 -74.68
CA ASP A 40 -0.39 -41.29 -74.12
C ASP A 40 -0.43 -40.00 -74.97
N CYS A 41 -1.65 -39.52 -75.24
CA CYS A 41 -1.87 -38.31 -76.01
C CYS A 41 -1.88 -37.03 -75.14
N ASN A 42 -1.87 -37.14 -73.80
CA ASN A 42 -1.67 -36.03 -72.86
C ASN A 42 -1.06 -36.44 -71.49
N ASP A 43 0.28 -36.60 -71.47
CA ASP A 43 1.23 -36.91 -70.35
C ASP A 43 1.25 -35.89 -69.19
N VAL A 44 0.06 -35.44 -68.78
CA VAL A 44 -0.25 -34.48 -67.71
C VAL A 44 -1.67 -34.70 -67.14
N LEU A 45 -2.58 -35.36 -67.88
CA LEU A 45 -3.96 -35.64 -67.46
C LEU A 45 -4.27 -37.14 -67.58
N ASP A 46 -4.36 -37.80 -66.42
CA ASP A 46 -4.61 -39.24 -66.21
C ASP A 46 -5.92 -39.81 -66.78
N ASN A 47 -6.70 -38.98 -67.47
CA ASN A 47 -8.00 -39.32 -68.07
C ASN A 47 -8.03 -39.27 -69.60
N ILE A 48 -6.90 -38.96 -70.27
CA ILE A 48 -6.79 -38.88 -71.74
C ILE A 48 -5.72 -39.86 -72.22
N TYR A 49 -6.08 -41.14 -72.32
CA TYR A 49 -5.16 -42.22 -72.69
C TYR A 49 -5.79 -43.20 -73.68
N PRO A 50 -4.99 -43.98 -74.44
CA PRO A 50 -5.49 -44.92 -75.43
C PRO A 50 -6.54 -45.92 -74.88
N GLY A 51 -7.81 -45.72 -75.26
CA GLY A 51 -8.95 -46.51 -74.79
C GLY A 51 -9.60 -46.05 -73.48
N ALA A 52 -9.39 -44.79 -73.07
CA ALA A 52 -10.18 -44.13 -72.04
C ALA A 52 -11.68 -44.05 -72.42
N PRO A 53 -12.60 -43.83 -71.46
CA PRO A 53 -14.00 -43.59 -71.78
C PRO A 53 -14.21 -42.18 -72.34
N GLU A 54 -14.80 -42.08 -73.54
CA GLU A 54 -15.14 -40.81 -74.19
C GLU A 54 -16.18 -39.97 -73.41
N ILE A 55 -15.93 -38.67 -73.29
CA ILE A 55 -16.86 -37.67 -72.74
C ILE A 55 -17.50 -36.92 -73.91
N ALA A 56 -18.67 -37.41 -74.33
CA ALA A 56 -19.27 -37.05 -75.60
C ALA A 56 -19.56 -35.53 -75.77
N GLY A 57 -18.89 -34.91 -76.73
CA GLY A 57 -19.15 -33.56 -77.23
C GLY A 57 -18.40 -32.45 -76.49
N ASP A 58 -17.39 -32.77 -75.68
CA ASP A 58 -16.52 -31.78 -75.05
C ASP A 58 -15.43 -31.23 -76.00
N GLY A 59 -15.27 -31.84 -77.18
CA GLY A 59 -14.28 -31.49 -78.19
C GLY A 59 -12.89 -32.11 -77.97
N ILE A 60 -12.76 -33.02 -77.01
CA ILE A 60 -11.53 -33.75 -76.68
C ILE A 60 -11.71 -35.21 -77.11
N ASP A 61 -10.65 -35.78 -77.66
CA ASP A 61 -10.51 -37.19 -78.08
C ASP A 61 -9.79 -37.90 -76.93
N GLN A 62 -10.54 -38.37 -75.92
CA GLN A 62 -9.95 -38.91 -74.68
C GLN A 62 -9.36 -40.30 -74.90
N ASP A 63 -9.99 -41.12 -75.76
CA ASP A 63 -9.52 -42.48 -76.07
C ASP A 63 -8.38 -42.53 -77.12
N CYS A 64 -8.02 -41.37 -77.67
CA CYS A 64 -6.99 -41.13 -78.69
C CYS A 64 -7.23 -41.89 -80.03
N ASP A 65 -8.46 -42.30 -80.38
CA ASP A 65 -8.77 -42.94 -81.68
C ASP A 65 -8.89 -41.94 -82.84
N GLY A 66 -9.15 -40.67 -82.53
CA GLY A 66 -9.21 -39.56 -83.48
C GLY A 66 -10.58 -38.90 -83.66
N ALA A 67 -11.60 -39.22 -82.85
CA ALA A 67 -12.93 -38.61 -82.96
C ALA A 67 -13.80 -38.62 -81.68
N ASP A 68 -13.88 -37.45 -81.02
CA ASP A 68 -14.89 -37.10 -80.00
C ASP A 68 -16.28 -37.64 -80.34
N ALA A 69 -16.83 -38.46 -79.44
CA ALA A 69 -18.17 -39.03 -79.58
C ALA A 69 -19.28 -37.98 -79.37
N LEU A 70 -20.48 -38.17 -79.94
CA LEU A 70 -21.62 -37.27 -79.70
C LEU A 70 -22.81 -38.00 -79.06
N ASN A 71 -23.60 -37.22 -78.32
CA ASN A 71 -24.86 -37.67 -77.74
C ASN A 71 -25.98 -37.68 -78.79
N TRP A 72 -26.74 -38.76 -78.85
CA TRP A 72 -27.89 -38.93 -79.73
C TRP A 72 -29.06 -39.57 -78.98
N PHE A 73 -30.26 -39.07 -79.20
CA PHE A 73 -31.50 -39.49 -78.53
C PHE A 73 -32.42 -40.15 -79.54
N ILE A 74 -33.15 -41.20 -79.17
CA ILE A 74 -34.09 -41.85 -80.10
C ILE A 74 -35.18 -40.84 -80.50
N ASP A 75 -35.64 -40.96 -81.75
CA ASP A 75 -36.73 -40.18 -82.35
C ASP A 75 -37.72 -41.24 -82.85
N SER A 76 -38.69 -41.58 -81.99
CA SER A 76 -39.56 -42.76 -82.20
C SER A 76 -40.72 -42.49 -83.15
N ASP A 77 -41.25 -41.27 -83.15
CA ASP A 77 -42.41 -40.88 -83.95
C ASP A 77 -42.08 -40.13 -85.26
N GLY A 78 -40.87 -39.55 -85.37
CA GLY A 78 -40.35 -38.86 -86.54
C GLY A 78 -40.52 -37.33 -86.55
N ASP A 79 -40.78 -36.67 -85.42
CA ASP A 79 -41.04 -35.22 -85.37
C ASP A 79 -39.76 -34.35 -85.43
N SER A 80 -38.59 -34.93 -85.08
CA SER A 80 -37.23 -34.38 -85.03
C SER A 80 -36.71 -33.93 -83.65
N TYR A 81 -37.54 -33.94 -82.62
CA TYR A 81 -37.13 -34.01 -81.22
C TYR A 81 -36.93 -35.49 -80.84
N GLY A 82 -36.49 -35.76 -79.62
CA GLY A 82 -36.20 -37.13 -79.20
C GLY A 82 -36.09 -37.29 -77.69
N ASN A 83 -36.38 -38.50 -77.22
CA ASN A 83 -36.48 -38.79 -75.79
C ASN A 83 -35.13 -38.65 -75.06
N GLY A 84 -35.01 -37.64 -74.19
CA GLY A 84 -33.81 -37.39 -73.37
C GLY A 84 -33.33 -38.58 -72.51
N ASN A 85 -34.20 -39.56 -72.23
CA ASN A 85 -33.84 -40.76 -71.46
C ASN A 85 -33.18 -41.87 -72.31
N THR A 86 -33.05 -41.69 -73.62
CA THR A 86 -32.62 -42.75 -74.58
C THR A 86 -31.26 -42.49 -75.20
N LEU A 87 -30.30 -42.08 -74.38
CA LEU A 87 -28.97 -41.69 -74.84
C LEU A 87 -28.18 -42.84 -75.52
N ALA A 88 -27.72 -42.59 -76.74
CA ALA A 88 -26.71 -43.35 -77.46
C ALA A 88 -25.48 -42.46 -77.76
N VAL A 89 -24.32 -42.83 -77.23
CA VAL A 89 -23.04 -42.15 -77.48
C VAL A 89 -22.37 -42.76 -78.71
N ALA A 90 -22.09 -41.95 -79.74
CA ALA A 90 -21.38 -42.37 -80.95
C ALA A 90 -20.84 -41.18 -81.76
N SER A 91 -19.63 -41.30 -82.32
CA SER A 91 -19.00 -40.28 -83.19
C SER A 91 -19.68 -40.15 -84.58
N GLU A 92 -20.60 -41.05 -84.95
CA GLU A 92 -21.51 -40.90 -86.09
C GLU A 92 -22.97 -41.17 -85.67
N ARG A 93 -23.92 -40.36 -86.17
CA ARG A 93 -25.35 -40.44 -85.81
C ARG A 93 -25.97 -41.83 -86.01
N PRO A 94 -26.47 -42.50 -84.95
CA PRO A 94 -27.24 -43.73 -85.07
C PRO A 94 -28.52 -43.55 -85.90
N ALA A 95 -29.01 -44.63 -86.50
CA ALA A 95 -30.25 -44.57 -87.29
C ALA A 95 -31.48 -44.45 -86.38
N GLY A 96 -32.38 -43.52 -86.69
CA GLY A 96 -33.57 -43.23 -85.87
C GLY A 96 -33.26 -42.47 -84.58
N HIS A 97 -32.21 -41.64 -84.59
CA HIS A 97 -31.85 -40.78 -83.48
C HIS A 97 -31.59 -39.35 -83.97
N VAL A 98 -31.80 -38.37 -83.09
CA VAL A 98 -31.57 -36.93 -83.27
C VAL A 98 -30.63 -36.40 -82.18
N ALA A 99 -30.24 -35.12 -82.29
CA ALA A 99 -29.35 -34.46 -81.32
C ALA A 99 -30.11 -33.59 -80.30
N ASP A 100 -31.37 -33.29 -80.56
CA ASP A 100 -32.23 -32.55 -79.64
C ASP A 100 -32.93 -33.56 -78.72
N SER A 101 -32.99 -33.26 -77.43
CA SER A 101 -33.38 -34.20 -76.37
C SER A 101 -34.64 -33.78 -75.61
N THR A 102 -35.37 -32.81 -76.16
CA THR A 102 -36.33 -31.96 -75.44
C THR A 102 -37.78 -32.41 -75.62
N ASP A 103 -38.00 -33.60 -76.17
CA ASP A 103 -39.34 -34.18 -76.31
C ASP A 103 -39.89 -34.66 -74.94
N CYS A 104 -41.11 -34.24 -74.59
CA CYS A 104 -41.80 -34.67 -73.39
C CYS A 104 -42.77 -35.86 -73.60
N ASP A 105 -43.14 -36.21 -74.84
CA ASP A 105 -43.84 -37.46 -75.18
C ASP A 105 -43.43 -38.02 -76.56
N ASP A 106 -42.26 -38.67 -76.62
CA ASP A 106 -41.65 -39.32 -77.81
C ASP A 106 -42.52 -40.39 -78.51
N ASP A 107 -43.72 -40.70 -78.01
CA ASP A 107 -44.73 -41.52 -78.69
C ASP A 107 -45.84 -40.69 -79.43
N ASP A 108 -45.94 -39.36 -79.26
CA ASP A 108 -46.93 -38.48 -79.94
C ASP A 108 -46.44 -37.05 -80.32
N SER A 109 -46.04 -36.92 -81.59
CA SER A 109 -45.60 -35.73 -82.36
C SER A 109 -46.45 -34.44 -82.34
N ALA A 110 -47.51 -34.42 -81.53
CA ALA A 110 -48.29 -33.24 -81.20
C ALA A 110 -47.83 -32.55 -79.91
N ILE A 111 -47.08 -33.24 -79.05
CA ILE A 111 -46.58 -32.78 -77.75
C ILE A 111 -45.06 -32.64 -77.87
N ASN A 112 -44.56 -31.41 -78.04
CA ASN A 112 -43.13 -31.11 -78.19
C ASN A 112 -42.86 -29.61 -77.99
N PRO A 113 -41.60 -29.19 -77.77
CA PRO A 113 -41.23 -27.77 -77.62
C PRO A 113 -41.57 -26.82 -78.79
N GLY A 114 -42.06 -27.34 -79.90
CA GLY A 114 -42.55 -26.57 -81.05
C GLY A 114 -44.07 -26.46 -81.16
N ALA A 115 -44.83 -27.02 -80.21
CA ALA A 115 -46.29 -27.07 -80.22
C ALA A 115 -46.97 -25.72 -79.86
N THR A 116 -48.28 -25.74 -79.58
CA THR A 116 -49.06 -24.54 -79.27
C THR A 116 -50.18 -24.88 -78.30
N GLU A 117 -50.17 -24.21 -77.15
CA GLU A 117 -51.02 -24.51 -75.99
C GLU A 117 -52.52 -24.35 -76.21
N ILE A 118 -53.27 -25.19 -75.49
CA ILE A 118 -54.73 -25.18 -75.37
C ILE A 118 -55.09 -25.08 -73.89
N LEU A 119 -55.52 -23.89 -73.46
CA LEU A 119 -55.94 -23.62 -72.08
C LEU A 119 -57.07 -24.54 -71.61
N ASP A 120 -57.03 -24.97 -70.34
CA ASP A 120 -58.09 -25.73 -69.64
C ASP A 120 -58.42 -27.11 -70.28
N ASP A 121 -57.41 -27.82 -70.80
CA ASP A 121 -57.54 -29.26 -71.15
C ASP A 121 -56.60 -30.22 -70.38
N GLY A 122 -55.70 -29.69 -69.55
CA GLY A 122 -54.92 -30.44 -68.55
C GLY A 122 -53.78 -31.30 -69.13
N ILE A 123 -53.22 -30.89 -70.27
CA ILE A 123 -52.06 -31.50 -70.91
C ILE A 123 -51.09 -30.38 -71.28
N ASP A 124 -49.87 -30.38 -70.75
CA ASP A 124 -48.78 -29.54 -71.27
C ASP A 124 -48.41 -30.02 -72.68
N GLN A 125 -48.57 -29.15 -73.68
CA GLN A 125 -48.33 -29.48 -75.08
C GLN A 125 -46.99 -28.96 -75.58
N ASN A 126 -46.51 -27.82 -75.05
CA ASN A 126 -45.28 -27.17 -75.47
C ASN A 126 -44.04 -27.55 -74.63
N CYS A 127 -44.17 -28.48 -73.69
CA CYS A 127 -43.12 -28.97 -72.82
C CYS A 127 -42.44 -27.86 -71.98
N ASP A 128 -43.18 -26.82 -71.57
CA ASP A 128 -42.69 -25.71 -70.74
C ASP A 128 -43.19 -25.79 -69.28
N PRO A 129 -42.40 -25.32 -68.30
CA PRO A 129 -42.64 -25.60 -66.89
C PRO A 129 -43.71 -24.72 -66.22
N PHE A 130 -44.51 -23.95 -66.97
CA PHE A 130 -45.53 -23.05 -66.41
C PHE A 130 -46.96 -23.50 -66.72
N ASP A 131 -47.62 -24.04 -65.70
CA ASP A 131 -49.02 -24.50 -65.69
C ASP A 131 -49.87 -23.52 -64.84
N ASP A 132 -50.73 -22.69 -65.46
CA ASP A 132 -51.38 -21.51 -64.83
C ASP A 132 -52.88 -21.71 -64.48
N HIS A 133 -53.18 -22.41 -63.37
CA HIS A 133 -54.53 -22.97 -63.14
C HIS A 133 -55.16 -22.84 -61.70
N THR A 134 -54.83 -21.81 -60.89
CA THR A 134 -55.56 -21.52 -59.62
C THR A 134 -56.16 -20.10 -59.62
N ASP A 135 -57.39 -19.95 -59.13
CA ASP A 135 -58.24 -18.74 -59.08
C ASP A 135 -59.19 -18.95 -57.88
N SER A 136 -58.81 -18.41 -56.72
CA SER A 136 -59.39 -18.77 -55.41
C SER A 136 -60.68 -18.02 -55.07
N ASP A 137 -60.80 -16.73 -55.39
CA ASP A 137 -62.01 -15.91 -55.20
C ASP A 137 -63.02 -16.02 -56.37
N GLY A 138 -62.56 -16.36 -57.58
CA GLY A 138 -63.36 -16.46 -58.79
C GLY A 138 -63.59 -15.14 -59.55
N ASP A 139 -62.79 -14.10 -59.30
CA ASP A 139 -62.77 -12.83 -60.04
C ASP A 139 -62.37 -13.03 -61.51
N GLY A 140 -61.42 -13.94 -61.76
CA GLY A 140 -60.85 -14.25 -63.07
C GLY A 140 -59.46 -13.67 -63.34
N PHE A 141 -58.77 -13.17 -62.32
CA PHE A 141 -57.31 -13.31 -62.23
C PHE A 141 -56.97 -14.71 -61.68
N ALA A 142 -55.70 -14.94 -61.39
CA ALA A 142 -55.19 -16.21 -60.88
C ALA A 142 -54.29 -15.87 -59.69
N ASP A 143 -54.31 -16.67 -58.62
CA ASP A 143 -53.70 -16.37 -57.32
C ASP A 143 -52.28 -15.77 -57.46
N ALA A 144 -51.45 -16.37 -58.31
CA ALA A 144 -50.08 -15.92 -58.60
C ALA A 144 -49.93 -14.50 -59.22
N ILE A 145 -51.03 -13.81 -59.53
CA ILE A 145 -51.10 -12.44 -60.07
C ILE A 145 -52.23 -11.57 -59.49
N ASP A 146 -53.05 -12.09 -58.57
CA ASP A 146 -53.92 -11.26 -57.73
C ASP A 146 -53.10 -10.71 -56.53
N PRO A 147 -53.56 -9.65 -55.83
CA PRO A 147 -52.95 -9.18 -54.59
C PRO A 147 -53.90 -9.25 -53.38
N ASP A 148 -55.00 -10.00 -53.51
CA ASP A 148 -56.15 -10.10 -52.60
C ASP A 148 -56.89 -11.41 -52.97
N ASP A 149 -56.27 -12.55 -52.65
CA ASP A 149 -56.58 -13.90 -53.19
C ASP A 149 -57.96 -14.47 -52.78
N ASP A 150 -58.64 -13.86 -51.79
CA ASP A 150 -60.00 -14.21 -51.38
C ASP A 150 -61.02 -13.04 -51.32
N ASN A 151 -60.57 -11.80 -51.54
CA ASN A 151 -61.38 -10.58 -51.69
C ASN A 151 -62.13 -10.13 -50.43
N ASP A 152 -61.56 -10.39 -49.25
CA ASP A 152 -62.05 -9.94 -47.94
C ASP A 152 -61.87 -8.40 -47.74
N GLY A 153 -60.74 -7.85 -48.21
CA GLY A 153 -60.38 -6.44 -48.13
C GLY A 153 -59.03 -6.12 -47.49
N THR A 154 -58.40 -7.09 -46.83
CA THR A 154 -56.96 -7.13 -46.52
C THR A 154 -56.19 -7.63 -47.76
N LEU A 155 -54.86 -7.52 -47.80
CA LEU A 155 -54.05 -7.86 -48.98
C LEU A 155 -53.05 -8.94 -48.58
N ASP A 156 -52.78 -9.95 -49.41
CA ASP A 156 -52.05 -11.19 -49.06
C ASP A 156 -50.69 -11.02 -48.33
N PHE A 157 -50.06 -9.84 -48.44
CA PHE A 157 -48.79 -9.54 -47.77
C PHE A 157 -48.93 -8.98 -46.34
N ASN A 158 -50.16 -8.63 -45.96
CA ASN A 158 -50.60 -8.11 -44.66
C ASN A 158 -51.63 -9.06 -44.01
N ASP A 159 -51.95 -10.16 -44.67
CA ASP A 159 -52.99 -11.10 -44.29
C ASP A 159 -52.33 -12.38 -43.76
N ALA A 160 -52.72 -12.81 -42.55
CA ALA A 160 -52.21 -14.06 -41.99
C ALA A 160 -52.81 -15.30 -42.68
N PHE A 161 -54.02 -15.17 -43.25
CA PHE A 161 -54.77 -16.24 -43.90
C PHE A 161 -55.30 -15.82 -45.29
N PRO A 162 -54.44 -15.55 -46.30
CA PRO A 162 -54.83 -14.99 -47.61
C PRO A 162 -55.82 -15.81 -48.49
N LEU A 163 -56.42 -16.88 -47.96
CA LEU A 163 -57.33 -17.80 -48.64
C LEU A 163 -58.60 -18.12 -47.81
N ASP A 164 -58.80 -17.51 -46.64
CA ASP A 164 -60.03 -17.63 -45.85
C ASP A 164 -60.66 -16.24 -45.56
N PRO A 165 -61.66 -15.78 -46.34
CA PRO A 165 -62.20 -14.41 -46.30
C PRO A 165 -63.16 -14.17 -45.12
N ALA A 166 -62.84 -14.79 -43.99
CA ALA A 166 -63.45 -14.64 -42.69
C ALA A 166 -62.41 -14.38 -41.59
N GLU A 167 -61.11 -14.41 -41.93
CA GLU A 167 -59.99 -14.23 -41.03
C GLU A 167 -58.83 -13.52 -41.73
N ASP A 168 -58.26 -12.51 -41.09
CA ASP A 168 -57.09 -11.76 -41.62
C ASP A 168 -55.95 -11.58 -40.60
N THR A 169 -56.19 -11.91 -39.33
CA THR A 169 -55.30 -11.64 -38.20
C THR A 169 -54.94 -12.95 -37.47
N ASP A 170 -53.70 -13.01 -36.96
CA ASP A 170 -53.07 -14.10 -36.20
C ASP A 170 -52.19 -13.40 -35.16
N THR A 171 -52.75 -13.07 -34.00
CA THR A 171 -52.12 -12.16 -33.04
C THR A 171 -50.93 -12.81 -32.31
N ASP A 172 -50.98 -14.10 -31.98
CA ASP A 172 -49.87 -14.85 -31.36
C ASP A 172 -48.91 -15.53 -32.38
N GLY A 173 -49.37 -15.84 -33.60
CA GLY A 173 -48.59 -16.51 -34.65
C GLY A 173 -48.60 -18.05 -34.60
N ASP A 174 -49.53 -18.68 -33.88
CA ASP A 174 -49.77 -20.15 -33.82
C ASP A 174 -50.12 -20.73 -35.21
N GLY A 175 -50.77 -19.92 -36.06
CA GLY A 175 -51.38 -20.36 -37.31
C GLY A 175 -52.86 -20.70 -37.19
N THR A 176 -53.51 -20.22 -36.13
CA THR A 176 -54.96 -20.13 -35.92
C THR A 176 -55.28 -18.64 -35.76
N GLY A 177 -56.29 -18.13 -36.47
CA GLY A 177 -56.60 -16.70 -36.43
C GLY A 177 -57.66 -16.33 -35.40
N ASP A 178 -57.66 -15.06 -35.00
CA ASP A 178 -58.37 -14.49 -33.86
C ASP A 178 -59.91 -14.76 -33.82
N ASN A 179 -60.58 -14.93 -34.98
CA ASN A 179 -62.01 -15.29 -34.99
C ASN A 179 -62.27 -16.79 -34.72
N ALA A 180 -61.22 -17.59 -34.62
CA ALA A 180 -61.24 -19.04 -34.47
C ALA A 180 -60.46 -19.57 -33.26
N ASP A 181 -59.58 -18.77 -32.65
CA ASP A 181 -58.93 -19.11 -31.38
C ASP A 181 -59.87 -18.91 -30.16
N GLU A 182 -59.37 -19.26 -28.98
CA GLU A 182 -59.98 -18.98 -27.67
C GLU A 182 -58.95 -18.33 -26.69
N ASP A 183 -57.79 -17.88 -27.21
CA ASP A 183 -56.58 -17.39 -26.51
C ASP A 183 -55.75 -16.55 -27.53
N ASP A 184 -56.33 -15.44 -28.03
CA ASP A 184 -55.89 -14.73 -29.27
C ASP A 184 -54.43 -14.24 -29.26
N ASP A 185 -53.83 -13.95 -28.10
CA ASP A 185 -52.43 -13.50 -27.97
C ASP A 185 -51.47 -14.54 -27.36
N GLY A 186 -52.00 -15.68 -26.90
CA GLY A 186 -51.22 -16.85 -26.50
C GLY A 186 -50.48 -16.74 -25.16
N ASP A 187 -50.85 -15.79 -24.29
CA ASP A 187 -50.30 -15.66 -22.94
C ASP A 187 -50.69 -16.85 -22.03
N GLY A 188 -51.82 -17.50 -22.33
CA GLY A 188 -52.37 -18.66 -21.63
C GLY A 188 -53.64 -18.40 -20.82
N THR A 189 -54.18 -17.17 -20.82
CA THR A 189 -55.46 -16.75 -20.27
C THR A 189 -56.48 -16.56 -21.41
N PRO A 190 -57.52 -17.43 -21.51
CA PRO A 190 -58.51 -17.35 -22.59
C PRO A 190 -59.31 -16.03 -22.62
N ASP A 191 -59.60 -15.46 -23.81
CA ASP A 191 -60.28 -14.15 -24.06
C ASP A 191 -61.60 -13.89 -23.31
N VAL A 192 -62.19 -14.94 -22.76
CA VAL A 192 -63.45 -14.91 -22.00
C VAL A 192 -63.28 -14.64 -20.51
N ASP A 193 -62.09 -14.92 -19.98
CA ASP A 193 -61.67 -14.66 -18.61
C ASP A 193 -60.56 -13.57 -18.56
N ASP A 194 -59.98 -13.22 -19.71
CA ASP A 194 -58.99 -12.16 -19.94
C ASP A 194 -59.60 -10.72 -20.06
N ALA A 195 -58.86 -9.70 -19.59
CA ALA A 195 -59.23 -8.29 -19.69
C ALA A 195 -58.71 -7.56 -20.95
N PHE A 196 -57.56 -7.97 -21.50
CA PHE A 196 -56.86 -7.39 -22.64
C PHE A 196 -56.45 -8.46 -23.68
N PRO A 197 -57.40 -9.14 -24.36
CA PRO A 197 -57.12 -10.39 -25.10
C PRO A 197 -56.35 -10.24 -26.43
N LEU A 198 -55.56 -9.19 -26.60
CA LEU A 198 -54.70 -8.94 -27.76
C LEU A 198 -53.35 -8.35 -27.32
N ASP A 199 -53.00 -8.49 -26.04
CA ASP A 199 -51.78 -7.99 -25.42
C ASP A 199 -51.17 -9.10 -24.54
N PRO A 200 -50.19 -9.88 -25.06
CA PRO A 200 -49.64 -11.07 -24.39
C PRO A 200 -48.76 -10.73 -23.18
N THR A 201 -48.87 -9.51 -22.66
CA THR A 201 -48.22 -9.03 -21.44
C THR A 201 -49.22 -8.65 -20.35
N GLU A 202 -50.52 -8.83 -20.56
CA GLU A 202 -51.56 -8.33 -19.66
C GLU A 202 -52.86 -9.14 -19.72
N ASP A 203 -53.29 -9.70 -18.57
CA ASP A 203 -54.55 -10.48 -18.47
C ASP A 203 -55.59 -9.87 -17.52
N SER A 204 -55.21 -8.85 -16.72
CA SER A 204 -55.96 -8.42 -15.53
C SER A 204 -56.26 -6.91 -15.50
N ASP A 205 -57.43 -6.55 -14.93
CA ASP A 205 -57.96 -5.19 -14.70
C ASP A 205 -58.69 -5.20 -13.34
N LEU A 206 -57.92 -5.08 -12.26
CA LEU A 206 -58.36 -5.35 -10.89
C LEU A 206 -59.35 -4.30 -10.36
N ASP A 207 -59.15 -3.01 -10.68
CA ASP A 207 -60.05 -1.91 -10.31
C ASP A 207 -61.21 -1.70 -11.31
N GLY A 208 -61.01 -1.99 -12.61
CA GLY A 208 -62.00 -1.85 -13.68
C GLY A 208 -61.95 -0.52 -14.45
N ASP A 209 -60.83 0.21 -14.42
CA ASP A 209 -60.53 1.45 -15.16
C ASP A 209 -60.38 1.19 -16.68
N GLY A 210 -59.73 0.07 -17.03
CA GLY A 210 -59.38 -0.31 -18.40
C GLY A 210 -57.95 0.04 -18.83
N ILE A 211 -57.07 0.31 -17.87
CA ILE A 211 -55.63 0.02 -17.91
C ILE A 211 -55.45 -1.35 -17.23
N GLY A 212 -54.42 -2.11 -17.59
CA GLY A 212 -54.19 -3.44 -17.00
C GLY A 212 -53.17 -3.43 -15.87
N ASP A 213 -53.23 -4.42 -14.99
CA ASP A 213 -52.50 -4.47 -13.71
C ASP A 213 -50.96 -4.33 -13.85
N ASN A 214 -50.35 -4.75 -14.97
CA ASN A 214 -48.91 -4.59 -15.25
C ASN A 214 -48.56 -3.21 -15.84
N SER A 215 -49.57 -2.42 -16.23
CA SER A 215 -49.45 -1.08 -16.83
C SER A 215 -50.11 0.04 -15.99
N ASP A 216 -50.88 -0.30 -14.95
CA ASP A 216 -51.48 0.65 -14.02
C ASP A 216 -50.49 0.99 -12.89
N GLU A 217 -50.66 2.17 -12.30
CA GLU A 217 -49.89 2.62 -11.14
C GLU A 217 -50.70 2.46 -9.83
N ASP A 218 -52.03 2.33 -9.90
CA ASP A 218 -53.03 2.23 -8.81
C ASP A 218 -53.98 1.05 -9.14
N ALA A 219 -53.42 -0.14 -9.38
CA ALA A 219 -54.11 -1.30 -9.96
C ALA A 219 -55.29 -1.82 -9.11
N ASP A 220 -55.29 -1.59 -7.80
CA ASP A 220 -56.44 -1.92 -6.94
C ASP A 220 -57.44 -0.77 -6.69
N GLY A 221 -57.11 0.44 -7.16
CA GLY A 221 -57.98 1.61 -7.24
C GLY A 221 -58.35 2.24 -5.89
N ASP A 222 -57.54 2.03 -4.85
CA ASP A 222 -57.76 2.64 -3.54
C ASP A 222 -57.30 4.12 -3.46
N GLY A 223 -56.45 4.54 -4.41
CA GLY A 223 -55.94 5.90 -4.57
C GLY A 223 -54.56 6.15 -3.95
N TYR A 224 -53.88 5.09 -3.51
CA TYR A 224 -52.43 5.04 -3.38
C TYR A 224 -51.82 4.56 -4.73
N SER A 225 -50.50 4.46 -4.82
CA SER A 225 -49.77 3.99 -6.02
C SER A 225 -48.33 3.68 -5.64
N TRP A 226 -47.62 2.88 -6.44
CA TRP A 226 -46.19 2.58 -6.23
C TRP A 226 -45.33 3.84 -5.97
N TRP A 227 -45.67 4.95 -6.64
CA TRP A 227 -44.97 6.24 -6.52
C TRP A 227 -45.36 7.07 -5.29
N ASN A 228 -46.26 6.60 -4.41
CA ASN A 228 -46.70 7.31 -3.21
C ASN A 228 -46.64 6.49 -1.91
N ASP A 229 -45.63 5.62 -1.84
CA ASP A 229 -45.26 4.75 -0.71
C ASP A 229 -46.15 3.50 -0.53
N GLU A 230 -46.88 3.08 -1.56
CA GLU A 230 -47.63 1.81 -1.53
C GLU A 230 -46.70 0.58 -1.55
N CYS A 231 -47.07 -0.44 -0.77
CA CYS A 231 -46.30 -1.67 -0.62
C CYS A 231 -47.00 -2.92 -1.17
N ASN A 232 -48.25 -2.83 -1.62
CA ASN A 232 -48.91 -3.88 -2.39
C ASN A 232 -50.13 -3.37 -3.18
N ASP A 233 -49.89 -2.84 -4.37
CA ASP A 233 -50.85 -2.33 -5.37
C ASP A 233 -51.88 -3.36 -5.91
N LEU A 234 -51.87 -4.59 -5.36
CA LEU A 234 -52.84 -5.65 -5.66
C LEU A 234 -53.75 -5.99 -4.47
N ASP A 235 -53.71 -5.23 -3.36
CA ASP A 235 -54.60 -5.37 -2.22
C ASP A 235 -54.87 -4.03 -1.51
N ALA A 236 -56.01 -3.42 -1.87
CA ALA A 236 -56.61 -2.17 -1.36
C ALA A 236 -56.86 -2.11 0.17
N SER A 237 -56.26 -3.01 0.94
CA SER A 237 -56.17 -2.96 2.39
C SER A 237 -54.73 -2.79 2.93
N ILE A 238 -53.72 -2.75 2.07
CA ILE A 238 -52.28 -2.61 2.38
C ILE A 238 -51.73 -1.33 1.73
N ASN A 239 -51.81 -0.20 2.43
CA ASN A 239 -51.44 1.12 1.90
C ASN A 239 -51.09 2.11 3.03
N PRO A 240 -50.33 3.19 2.77
CA PRO A 240 -49.97 4.23 3.75
C PRO A 240 -51.13 4.93 4.48
N GLY A 241 -52.37 4.72 4.06
CA GLY A 241 -53.59 5.22 4.72
C GLY A 241 -54.22 4.25 5.73
N ALA A 242 -53.71 3.03 5.82
CA ALA A 242 -54.26 1.95 6.64
C ALA A 242 -53.97 2.13 8.14
N ILE A 243 -54.19 1.07 8.91
CA ILE A 243 -53.84 1.00 10.33
C ILE A 243 -53.37 -0.41 10.59
N ASP A 244 -52.13 -0.53 11.03
CA ASP A 244 -51.50 -1.81 11.25
C ASP A 244 -52.13 -2.66 12.38
N ILE A 245 -51.88 -3.98 12.34
CA ILE A 245 -52.45 -4.96 13.27
C ILE A 245 -51.33 -5.72 13.98
N ASP A 246 -50.76 -5.10 15.03
CA ASP A 246 -49.54 -5.54 15.71
C ASP A 246 -49.41 -7.09 15.80
N GLY A 247 -48.55 -7.65 14.94
CA GLY A 247 -48.11 -9.02 15.00
C GLY A 247 -49.00 -10.08 14.35
N ASP A 248 -49.65 -9.76 13.22
CA ASP A 248 -50.14 -10.79 12.31
C ASP A 248 -49.20 -11.11 11.13
N GLY A 249 -48.13 -10.32 10.97
CA GLY A 249 -47.04 -10.54 10.03
C GLY A 249 -47.24 -9.84 8.69
N ILE A 250 -48.04 -8.78 8.66
CA ILE A 250 -48.39 -7.99 7.48
C ILE A 250 -48.22 -6.52 7.86
N ASP A 251 -47.19 -5.89 7.33
CA ASP A 251 -47.05 -4.43 7.32
C ASP A 251 -48.19 -3.87 6.45
N THR A 252 -49.19 -3.29 7.09
CA THR A 252 -50.45 -2.88 6.46
C THR A 252 -50.43 -1.42 6.06
N ASP A 253 -49.68 -0.56 6.77
CA ASP A 253 -49.52 0.87 6.46
C ASP A 253 -48.16 1.27 5.87
N CYS A 254 -47.42 0.27 5.37
CA CYS A 254 -46.27 0.41 4.47
C CYS A 254 -45.10 1.25 5.04
N ASP A 255 -44.98 1.32 6.36
CA ASP A 255 -43.90 2.07 7.03
C ASP A 255 -42.61 1.28 7.22
N GLY A 256 -42.65 -0.02 6.88
CA GLY A 256 -41.55 -0.98 7.00
C GLY A 256 -41.68 -1.91 8.22
N SER A 257 -42.77 -1.85 9.00
CA SER A 257 -42.86 -2.56 10.29
C SER A 257 -44.26 -2.97 10.79
N ASP A 258 -44.57 -4.28 10.73
CA ASP A 258 -45.66 -5.00 11.47
C ASP A 258 -45.60 -4.87 13.03
N ASP A 259 -44.65 -4.10 13.57
CA ASP A 259 -44.43 -3.94 15.00
C ASP A 259 -44.02 -2.50 15.36
N GLU A 260 -45.03 -1.68 15.63
CA GLU A 260 -45.00 -0.29 16.11
C GLU A 260 -44.97 -0.16 17.65
N LEU A 261 -44.78 -1.26 18.40
CA LEU A 261 -44.82 -1.25 19.86
C LEU A 261 -43.42 -1.12 20.49
N ALA A 262 -43.17 0.02 21.13
CA ALA A 262 -41.93 0.21 21.88
C ALA A 262 -41.71 -0.85 23.00
N PRO A 263 -40.47 -1.35 23.18
CA PRO A 263 -40.14 -2.47 24.06
C PRO A 263 -40.45 -2.21 25.54
N GLU A 264 -40.76 -3.26 26.30
CA GLU A 264 -41.04 -3.19 27.75
C GLU A 264 -39.79 -3.50 28.60
N LEU A 265 -39.40 -2.58 29.49
CA LEU A 265 -38.37 -2.83 30.51
C LEU A 265 -38.93 -3.74 31.62
N VAL A 266 -38.37 -4.95 31.76
CA VAL A 266 -38.83 -5.98 32.70
C VAL A 266 -38.09 -5.94 34.03
N THR A 267 -36.75 -5.87 34.01
CA THR A 267 -35.94 -5.72 35.22
C THR A 267 -34.75 -4.79 35.03
N LEU A 268 -34.29 -4.22 36.13
CA LEU A 268 -33.12 -3.37 36.23
C LEU A 268 -32.48 -3.60 37.61
N ASP A 269 -31.19 -3.90 37.66
CA ASP A 269 -30.41 -4.04 38.89
C ASP A 269 -29.06 -3.35 38.74
N PHE A 270 -28.72 -2.49 39.70
CA PHE A 270 -27.43 -1.83 39.83
C PHE A 270 -27.18 -1.50 41.32
N PRO A 271 -25.92 -1.37 41.78
CA PRO A 271 -25.63 -1.15 43.20
C PRO A 271 -26.22 0.16 43.72
N ALA A 272 -26.96 0.10 44.83
CA ALA A 272 -27.59 1.29 45.44
C ALA A 272 -26.57 2.33 45.97
N ALA A 273 -25.31 1.94 46.19
CA ALA A 273 -24.24 2.85 46.57
C ALA A 273 -22.87 2.31 46.14
N VAL A 274 -21.97 3.21 45.77
CA VAL A 274 -20.58 2.94 45.37
C VAL A 274 -19.62 3.92 46.06
N SER A 275 -18.39 3.45 46.25
CA SER A 275 -17.30 4.23 46.84
C SER A 275 -16.00 3.85 46.15
N GLY A 276 -15.25 4.85 45.72
CA GLY A 276 -14.02 4.69 44.95
C GLY A 276 -13.50 6.06 44.52
N ASP A 277 -12.64 6.07 43.53
CA ASP A 277 -11.98 7.27 43.02
C ASP A 277 -12.90 7.94 41.99
N TRP A 278 -12.39 8.81 41.11
CA TRP A 278 -13.19 9.38 40.01
C TRP A 278 -13.94 8.30 39.22
N ASN A 279 -13.43 7.07 39.17
CA ASN A 279 -14.05 5.95 38.46
C ASN A 279 -14.46 4.86 39.46
N ALA A 280 -15.71 4.39 39.37
CA ALA A 280 -16.21 3.27 40.17
C ALA A 280 -16.77 2.16 39.27
N SER A 281 -16.26 0.93 39.44
CA SER A 281 -16.79 -0.24 38.75
C SER A 281 -18.16 -0.65 39.31
N ILE A 282 -19.18 -0.62 38.46
CA ILE A 282 -20.54 -1.04 38.77
C ILE A 282 -20.91 -2.29 37.96
N ASN A 283 -21.75 -3.14 38.55
CA ASN A 283 -22.42 -4.20 37.81
C ASN A 283 -23.83 -3.71 37.48
N VAL A 284 -24.23 -3.82 36.22
CA VAL A 284 -25.58 -3.51 35.77
C VAL A 284 -26.18 -4.77 35.16
N SER A 285 -27.46 -5.03 35.46
CA SER A 285 -28.26 -6.05 34.78
C SER A 285 -29.56 -5.42 34.31
N ILE A 286 -29.92 -5.68 33.06
CA ILE A 286 -31.15 -5.18 32.45
C ILE A 286 -31.83 -6.33 31.72
N ASP A 287 -33.10 -6.57 32.04
CA ASP A 287 -33.97 -7.45 31.26
C ASP A 287 -35.01 -6.57 30.56
N ALA A 288 -35.11 -6.68 29.25
CA ALA A 288 -36.15 -6.07 28.44
C ALA A 288 -36.81 -7.14 27.58
N THR A 289 -38.09 -6.97 27.29
CA THR A 289 -38.85 -7.85 26.40
C THR A 289 -39.56 -7.02 25.37
N ASP A 290 -39.65 -7.61 24.20
CA ASP A 290 -40.28 -7.06 23.02
C ASP A 290 -41.21 -8.12 22.41
N ASN A 291 -42.21 -7.74 21.63
CA ASN A 291 -43.16 -8.69 21.07
C ASN A 291 -42.60 -9.43 19.86
N LEU A 292 -42.01 -8.74 18.87
CA LEU A 292 -41.56 -9.35 17.62
C LEU A 292 -40.21 -8.81 17.13
N SER A 293 -40.02 -7.48 17.14
CA SER A 293 -38.79 -6.80 16.68
C SER A 293 -37.53 -7.24 17.43
N GLY A 294 -37.65 -7.49 18.73
CA GLY A 294 -36.51 -7.76 19.60
C GLY A 294 -35.71 -6.49 19.96
N VAL A 295 -34.97 -6.54 21.06
CA VAL A 295 -34.27 -5.36 21.60
C VAL A 295 -32.92 -5.14 20.91
N SER A 296 -32.78 -4.05 20.14
CA SER A 296 -31.55 -3.70 19.42
C SER A 296 -30.52 -3.00 20.30
N SER A 297 -30.98 -2.17 21.23
CA SER A 297 -30.11 -1.38 22.10
C SER A 297 -30.73 -1.12 23.46
N ILE A 298 -29.87 -1.22 24.48
CA ILE A 298 -30.17 -0.83 25.85
C ILE A 298 -29.11 0.17 26.28
N SER A 299 -29.54 1.32 26.78
CA SER A 299 -28.66 2.33 27.35
C SER A 299 -29.11 2.73 28.75
N ILE A 300 -28.15 3.05 29.59
CA ILE A 300 -28.36 3.61 30.92
C ILE A 300 -27.40 4.78 31.11
N SER A 301 -27.93 5.90 31.58
CA SER A 301 -27.14 7.06 31.96
C SER A 301 -27.43 7.44 33.40
N PHE A 302 -26.44 8.05 34.05
CA PHE A 302 -26.56 8.57 35.41
C PHE A 302 -26.39 10.08 35.39
N ARG A 303 -27.29 10.81 36.07
CA ARG A 303 -27.27 12.28 36.15
C ARG A 303 -27.19 12.77 37.60
N HIS A 304 -26.36 13.76 37.88
CA HIS A 304 -26.24 14.39 39.19
C HIS A 304 -27.11 15.67 39.32
N GLU A 305 -27.64 15.96 40.51
CA GLU A 305 -28.56 17.11 40.75
C GLU A 305 -27.87 18.48 40.56
N ASP A 306 -26.57 18.58 40.83
CA ASP A 306 -25.79 19.83 40.70
C ASP A 306 -25.18 20.06 39.29
N ASN A 307 -25.49 19.21 38.30
CA ASN A 307 -24.77 19.19 37.02
C ASN A 307 -25.26 20.30 36.06
N VAL A 308 -24.67 21.49 36.18
CA VAL A 308 -25.01 22.68 35.37
C VAL A 308 -24.27 22.71 34.02
N ASP A 309 -23.20 21.93 33.86
CA ASP A 309 -22.30 21.95 32.70
C ASP A 309 -22.57 20.82 31.68
N GLY A 310 -23.57 19.96 31.94
CA GLY A 310 -24.08 19.00 30.95
C GLY A 310 -23.32 17.68 30.87
N ASP A 311 -22.55 17.33 31.91
CA ASP A 311 -21.70 16.13 31.93
C ASP A 311 -22.53 14.86 32.18
N THR A 312 -23.21 14.38 31.14
CA THR A 312 -23.92 13.09 31.17
C THR A 312 -22.98 11.97 30.77
N ASP A 313 -22.64 11.11 31.73
CA ASP A 313 -22.12 9.77 31.45
C ASP A 313 -23.21 8.96 30.70
N TYR A 314 -23.15 9.01 29.37
CA TYR A 314 -24.03 8.26 28.48
C TYR A 314 -23.37 6.94 28.08
N TRP A 315 -24.01 5.83 28.44
CA TRP A 315 -23.50 4.48 28.18
C TRP A 315 -24.58 3.62 27.52
N GLY A 316 -24.28 3.15 26.31
CA GLY A 316 -25.17 2.31 25.50
C GLY A 316 -24.49 1.02 25.08
N THR A 317 -25.27 -0.05 25.01
CA THR A 317 -24.87 -1.38 24.54
C THR A 317 -25.85 -1.84 23.46
N TYR A 318 -25.31 -2.30 22.33
CA TYR A 318 -26.07 -2.86 21.20
C TYR A 318 -26.08 -4.40 21.30
N PHE A 319 -27.17 -5.03 20.88
CA PHE A 319 -27.39 -6.47 20.98
C PHE A 319 -27.85 -7.10 19.66
N ASP A 320 -27.57 -8.39 19.52
CA ASP A 320 -28.09 -9.22 18.42
C ASP A 320 -29.55 -9.66 18.72
N PRO A 321 -30.40 -9.85 17.69
CA PRO A 321 -31.78 -10.27 17.86
C PRO A 321 -31.88 -11.67 18.48
N GLY A 322 -32.18 -11.72 19.78
CA GLY A 322 -32.44 -12.96 20.51
C GLY A 322 -32.12 -12.96 22.02
N GLU A 323 -31.36 -11.99 22.54
CA GLU A 323 -31.02 -11.91 23.98
C GLU A 323 -31.94 -10.94 24.74
N THR A 324 -32.82 -11.47 25.62
CA THR A 324 -33.78 -10.68 26.42
C THR A 324 -33.24 -10.27 27.80
N SER A 325 -31.93 -10.38 28.04
CA SER A 325 -31.31 -10.25 29.36
C SER A 325 -29.82 -10.02 29.22
N VAL A 326 -29.32 -8.88 29.70
CA VAL A 326 -27.88 -8.57 29.75
C VAL A 326 -27.44 -8.32 31.20
N SER A 327 -26.23 -8.79 31.54
CA SER A 327 -25.49 -8.35 32.72
C SER A 327 -24.04 -8.04 32.36
N TRP A 328 -23.53 -6.87 32.77
CA TRP A 328 -22.15 -6.46 32.53
C TRP A 328 -21.52 -5.73 33.73
N THR A 329 -20.21 -5.54 33.66
CA THR A 329 -19.42 -4.75 34.63
C THR A 329 -18.74 -3.61 33.90
N GLU A 330 -18.97 -2.37 34.30
CA GLU A 330 -18.40 -1.17 33.66
C GLU A 330 -17.81 -0.20 34.69
N SER A 331 -16.83 0.60 34.30
CA SER A 331 -16.14 1.58 35.15
C SER A 331 -16.59 3.01 34.84
N ILE A 332 -17.58 3.52 35.57
CA ILE A 332 -18.21 4.83 35.32
C ILE A 332 -17.48 5.96 36.08
N SER A 333 -17.30 7.11 35.42
CA SER A 333 -16.46 8.24 35.86
C SER A 333 -17.27 9.31 36.61
N PHE A 334 -17.77 8.99 37.81
CA PHE A 334 -18.58 9.91 38.60
C PHE A 334 -17.79 11.16 39.05
N GLY A 335 -17.91 12.28 38.34
CA GLY A 335 -17.22 13.54 38.67
C GLY A 335 -17.65 14.25 39.97
N HIS A 336 -18.65 13.74 40.69
CA HIS A 336 -19.17 14.33 41.94
C HIS A 336 -19.66 13.30 42.97
N THR A 337 -19.30 13.51 44.24
CA THR A 337 -19.92 12.87 45.41
C THR A 337 -21.37 13.33 45.55
N GLY A 338 -22.32 12.40 45.64
CA GLY A 338 -23.74 12.74 45.80
C GLY A 338 -24.70 11.63 45.41
N VAL A 339 -25.95 12.01 45.12
CA VAL A 339 -26.98 11.09 44.62
C VAL A 339 -27.15 11.33 43.13
N TRP A 340 -26.96 10.27 42.35
CA TRP A 340 -27.13 10.27 40.91
C TRP A 340 -28.43 9.53 40.56
N THR A 341 -29.22 10.06 39.65
CA THR A 341 -30.45 9.47 39.13
C THR A 341 -30.19 8.69 37.85
N ALA A 342 -30.74 7.50 37.73
CA ALA A 342 -30.69 6.71 36.50
C ALA A 342 -31.75 7.17 35.50
N GLU A 343 -31.41 7.11 34.22
CA GLU A 343 -32.29 7.24 33.06
C GLU A 343 -31.96 6.10 32.11
N VAL A 344 -32.97 5.29 31.75
CA VAL A 344 -32.80 4.10 30.91
C VAL A 344 -33.57 4.30 29.61
N SER A 345 -32.94 4.00 28.48
CA SER A 345 -33.60 3.90 27.19
C SER A 345 -33.44 2.50 26.62
N VAL A 346 -34.54 1.94 26.12
CA VAL A 346 -34.56 0.67 25.38
C VAL A 346 -35.13 0.95 24.00
N THR A 347 -34.45 0.44 22.98
CA THR A 347 -34.86 0.54 21.57
C THR A 347 -34.93 -0.85 20.97
N ASP A 348 -35.94 -1.12 20.13
CA ASP A 348 -36.03 -2.34 19.34
C ASP A 348 -35.33 -2.21 17.98
N HIS A 349 -35.42 -3.24 17.12
CA HIS A 349 -34.84 -3.21 15.77
C HIS A 349 -35.56 -2.29 14.78
N ASN A 350 -36.80 -1.86 15.07
CA ASN A 350 -37.60 -0.94 14.25
C ASN A 350 -37.43 0.53 14.70
N ASN A 351 -36.49 0.80 15.61
CA ASN A 351 -36.24 2.10 16.27
C ASN A 351 -37.34 2.58 17.25
N ASN A 352 -38.31 1.74 17.62
CA ASN A 352 -39.27 2.07 18.66
C ASN A 352 -38.57 2.17 20.01
N ARG A 353 -38.73 3.31 20.69
CA ARG A 353 -37.92 3.66 21.85
C ARG A 353 -38.75 4.05 23.07
N ILE A 354 -38.49 3.40 24.19
CA ILE A 354 -39.00 3.82 25.51
C ILE A 354 -37.91 4.56 26.30
N ASP A 355 -38.27 5.71 26.87
CA ASP A 355 -37.44 6.48 27.80
C ASP A 355 -38.01 6.44 29.21
N LEU A 356 -37.20 6.00 30.17
CA LEU A 356 -37.59 5.83 31.57
C LEU A 356 -36.68 6.67 32.47
N ASP A 357 -37.18 7.86 32.83
CA ASP A 357 -36.56 8.69 33.85
C ASP A 357 -36.66 8.07 35.26
N ALA A 358 -35.95 8.62 36.23
CA ALA A 358 -35.96 8.13 37.60
C ALA A 358 -37.36 8.06 38.25
N ALA A 359 -38.32 8.90 37.83
CA ALA A 359 -39.69 8.86 38.33
C ALA A 359 -40.53 7.74 37.67
N ALA A 360 -40.25 7.42 36.41
CA ALA A 360 -40.80 6.26 35.71
C ALA A 360 -40.24 4.94 36.28
N LEU A 361 -38.92 4.86 36.51
CA LEU A 361 -38.28 3.73 37.18
C LEU A 361 -38.84 3.52 38.60
N ASP A 362 -39.00 4.60 39.39
CA ASP A 362 -39.66 4.56 40.70
C ASP A 362 -41.12 4.03 40.62
N ALA A 363 -41.85 4.38 39.56
CA ALA A 363 -43.23 3.95 39.35
C ALA A 363 -43.33 2.46 38.98
N LEU A 364 -42.34 1.93 38.26
CA LEU A 364 -42.16 0.50 37.98
C LEU A 364 -41.61 -0.27 39.21
N GLY A 365 -41.06 0.44 40.19
CA GLY A 365 -40.45 -0.15 41.40
C GLY A 365 -39.03 -0.67 41.18
N LEU A 366 -38.38 -0.18 40.13
CA LEU A 366 -36.99 -0.45 39.74
C LEU A 366 -36.03 0.52 40.46
N PRO A 367 -34.73 0.21 40.57
CA PRO A 367 -33.77 1.14 41.14
C PRO A 367 -33.64 2.38 40.24
N SER A 368 -33.78 3.56 40.85
CA SER A 368 -33.80 4.86 40.16
C SER A 368 -32.63 5.77 40.56
N THR A 369 -31.87 5.40 41.58
CA THR A 369 -30.79 6.23 42.15
C THR A 369 -29.62 5.40 42.68
N ILE A 370 -28.42 5.93 42.51
CA ILE A 370 -27.15 5.43 43.06
C ILE A 370 -26.49 6.52 43.91
N THR A 371 -25.97 6.15 45.08
CA THR A 371 -25.20 7.09 45.93
C THR A 371 -23.70 6.89 45.70
N VAL A 372 -23.01 7.95 45.30
CA VAL A 372 -21.56 7.97 45.05
C VAL A 372 -20.85 8.68 46.20
N SER A 373 -19.76 8.10 46.68
CA SER A 373 -18.81 8.75 47.59
C SER A 373 -17.39 8.68 47.02
N LEU A 374 -16.87 9.83 46.60
CA LEU A 374 -15.48 10.02 46.17
C LEU A 374 -14.58 10.36 47.36
N ASP A 375 -13.27 10.34 47.11
CA ASP A 375 -12.24 10.74 48.05
C ASP A 375 -11.93 12.25 47.99
N GLU A 376 -11.74 12.87 49.16
CA GLU A 376 -11.47 14.31 49.34
C GLU A 376 -10.25 14.57 50.26
N GLU A 377 -9.52 13.54 50.70
CA GLU A 377 -8.32 13.70 51.54
C GLU A 377 -7.05 13.60 50.69
N PRO A 378 -6.14 14.60 50.68
CA PRO A 378 -4.92 14.54 49.87
C PRO A 378 -3.89 13.56 50.44
N PRO A 379 -2.96 13.05 49.59
CA PRO A 379 -1.89 12.16 50.01
C PRO A 379 -1.06 12.71 51.17
N GLN A 380 -0.53 11.82 51.99
CA GLN A 380 0.28 12.17 53.17
C GLN A 380 1.71 11.69 53.00
N VAL A 381 2.69 12.61 53.08
CA VAL A 381 4.11 12.26 53.13
C VAL A 381 4.44 11.65 54.50
N VAL A 382 4.80 10.37 54.52
CA VAL A 382 5.03 9.58 55.75
C VAL A 382 6.51 9.41 56.07
N ALA A 383 7.36 9.26 55.05
CA ALA A 383 8.81 9.25 55.22
C ALA A 383 9.54 9.95 54.06
N LEU A 384 10.69 10.51 54.40
CA LEU A 384 11.65 11.07 53.47
C LEU A 384 13.04 10.76 54.07
N ASP A 385 13.85 10.00 53.34
CA ASP A 385 15.24 9.71 53.70
C ASP A 385 16.17 10.41 52.70
N LEU A 386 17.11 11.19 53.22
CA LEU A 386 18.02 12.04 52.47
C LEU A 386 19.40 12.04 53.15
N PRO A 387 20.51 12.12 52.40
CA PRO A 387 21.82 12.33 52.97
C PRO A 387 21.87 13.70 53.67
N SER A 388 22.38 13.75 54.91
CA SER A 388 22.57 15.03 55.62
C SER A 388 23.71 15.87 55.03
N THR A 389 24.63 15.23 54.30
CA THR A 389 25.81 15.87 53.73
C THR A 389 26.22 15.09 52.47
N VAL A 390 26.58 15.79 51.40
CA VAL A 390 27.11 15.16 50.17
C VAL A 390 28.40 15.87 49.74
N GLU A 391 29.41 15.06 49.43
CA GLU A 391 30.75 15.48 48.98
C GLU A 391 30.87 15.12 47.48
N GLY A 392 31.32 16.04 46.62
CA GLY A 392 31.35 15.79 45.17
C GLY A 392 32.18 16.78 44.35
N ILE A 393 32.62 16.35 43.16
CA ILE A 393 33.57 17.07 42.29
C ILE A 393 32.89 18.02 41.29
N TYR A 394 31.65 17.74 40.88
CA TYR A 394 30.84 18.63 40.04
C TYR A 394 29.35 18.24 40.08
N SER A 395 29.09 16.94 40.02
CA SER A 395 27.82 16.30 40.37
C SER A 395 27.95 15.53 41.69
N ALA A 396 26.80 15.26 42.31
CA ALA A 396 26.65 14.53 43.54
C ALA A 396 25.66 13.39 43.30
N GLU A 397 26.15 12.14 43.25
CA GLU A 397 25.26 10.98 43.22
C GLU A 397 24.80 10.66 44.64
N PHE A 398 23.49 10.63 44.88
CA PHE A 398 22.94 10.19 46.15
C PHE A 398 21.60 9.48 46.00
N GLU A 399 21.42 8.44 46.82
CA GLU A 399 20.14 7.77 46.99
C GLU A 399 19.22 8.59 47.91
N PHE A 400 17.93 8.64 47.56
CA PHE A 400 16.87 9.04 48.48
C PHE A 400 15.71 8.07 48.45
N THR A 401 14.83 8.17 49.45
CA THR A 401 13.53 7.49 49.43
C THR A 401 12.43 8.40 49.94
N LEU A 402 11.32 8.45 49.21
CA LEU A 402 10.11 9.19 49.56
C LEU A 402 8.94 8.19 49.66
N ASP A 403 8.25 8.20 50.79
CA ASP A 403 7.10 7.34 51.12
C ASP A 403 5.88 8.23 51.33
N VAL A 404 4.88 8.06 50.47
CA VAL A 404 3.62 8.80 50.45
C VAL A 404 2.48 7.78 50.55
N THR A 405 1.66 7.92 51.59
CA THR A 405 0.47 7.07 51.76
C THR A 405 -0.78 7.85 51.45
N ASP A 406 -1.71 7.20 50.77
CA ASP A 406 -3.05 7.70 50.52
C ASP A 406 -4.10 6.75 51.15
N ASN A 407 -5.34 7.24 51.34
CA ASN A 407 -6.43 6.51 52.00
C ASN A 407 -7.26 5.66 51.02
N TRP A 408 -7.69 6.21 49.88
CA TRP A 408 -8.57 5.59 48.89
C TRP A 408 -8.07 5.82 47.46
N SER A 409 -7.79 7.06 47.07
CA SER A 409 -7.50 7.46 45.68
C SER A 409 -6.05 7.27 45.19
N GLY A 410 -5.15 6.79 46.05
CA GLY A 410 -3.78 6.48 45.67
C GLY A 410 -2.96 7.73 45.35
N VAL A 411 -1.75 7.55 44.81
CA VAL A 411 -0.87 8.68 44.45
C VAL A 411 -0.74 8.72 42.92
N ASN A 412 -1.23 9.79 42.29
CA ASN A 412 -1.26 9.95 40.83
C ASN A 412 -0.02 10.70 40.32
N GLY A 413 0.51 11.61 41.13
CA GLY A 413 1.81 12.21 40.89
C GLY A 413 2.44 12.65 42.20
N LEU A 414 3.74 12.42 42.32
CA LEU A 414 4.54 13.00 43.38
C LEU A 414 5.86 13.50 42.82
N GLY A 415 6.50 14.41 43.53
CA GLY A 415 7.78 14.93 43.13
C GLY A 415 8.45 15.74 44.21
N MET A 416 9.70 16.09 43.95
CA MET A 416 10.51 16.90 44.84
C MET A 416 11.38 17.86 44.04
N SER A 417 11.66 19.01 44.63
CA SER A 417 12.56 20.01 44.05
C SER A 417 13.59 20.50 45.06
N PHE A 418 14.82 20.67 44.59
CA PHE A 418 15.97 21.15 45.36
C PHE A 418 16.29 22.59 44.96
N THR A 419 16.49 23.47 45.95
CA THR A 419 16.76 24.91 45.74
C THR A 419 17.93 25.39 46.58
N HIS A 420 18.89 26.08 45.97
CA HIS A 420 19.94 26.81 46.69
C HIS A 420 19.47 28.23 47.07
N GLU A 421 19.96 28.79 48.17
CA GLU A 421 19.44 30.00 48.84
C GLU A 421 18.02 29.88 49.44
N SER A 422 17.65 30.85 50.29
CA SER A 422 16.47 30.80 51.15
C SER A 422 15.14 30.94 50.37
N PRO A 423 14.15 30.03 50.54
CA PRO A 423 12.90 30.00 49.75
C PRO A 423 11.94 31.19 50.01
N LEU A 424 12.32 32.17 50.83
CA LEU A 424 11.50 33.35 51.15
C LEU A 424 11.91 34.63 50.41
N GLY A 425 12.83 34.55 49.44
CA GLY A 425 13.13 35.69 48.56
C GLY A 425 14.26 35.41 47.57
N GLY A 426 13.88 35.11 46.33
CA GLY A 426 14.79 34.57 45.30
C GLY A 426 15.99 35.42 44.93
N ASP A 427 17.11 34.74 44.71
CA ASP A 427 17.64 34.47 43.36
C ASP A 427 18.53 33.20 43.43
N SER A 428 18.37 32.23 42.51
CA SER A 428 19.40 31.23 42.14
C SER A 428 18.93 30.43 40.92
N ASP A 429 19.79 30.28 39.92
CA ASP A 429 19.43 29.79 38.57
C ASP A 429 19.33 28.25 38.44
N HIS A 430 19.30 27.51 39.56
CA HIS A 430 19.41 26.04 39.57
C HIS A 430 18.28 25.36 40.37
N ASN A 431 17.19 25.03 39.68
CA ASN A 431 16.14 24.14 40.20
C ASN A 431 16.28 22.75 39.56
N TYR A 432 16.53 21.72 40.37
CA TYR A 432 16.34 20.33 39.94
C TYR A 432 15.00 19.85 40.49
N SER A 433 14.11 19.38 39.61
CA SER A 433 12.80 18.81 39.97
C SER A 433 12.63 17.45 39.30
N THR A 434 12.23 16.45 40.08
CA THR A 434 11.86 15.13 39.57
C THR A 434 10.40 14.83 39.91
N SER A 435 9.72 14.14 38.99
CA SER A 435 8.31 13.76 39.05
C SER A 435 8.17 12.27 38.75
N PHE A 436 7.44 11.57 39.58
CA PHE A 436 7.27 10.12 39.51
C PHE A 436 5.88 9.74 38.99
N GLY A 437 5.76 8.50 38.49
CA GLY A 437 4.58 8.05 37.77
C GLY A 437 3.36 7.77 38.67
N PRO A 438 2.16 7.67 38.08
CA PRO A 438 0.95 7.30 38.81
C PRO A 438 1.04 5.89 39.40
N GLY A 439 0.52 5.74 40.62
CA GLY A 439 0.51 4.51 41.40
C GLY A 439 1.72 4.31 42.33
N GLU A 440 2.73 5.19 42.29
CA GLU A 440 3.93 5.05 43.13
C GLU A 440 3.69 5.62 44.55
N THR A 441 3.58 4.73 45.55
CA THR A 441 3.46 5.12 46.98
C THR A 441 4.81 5.15 47.70
N VAL A 442 5.80 4.41 47.20
CA VAL A 442 7.17 4.43 47.73
C VAL A 442 8.13 4.51 46.56
N VAL A 443 8.93 5.56 46.53
CA VAL A 443 9.92 5.83 45.49
C VAL A 443 11.31 5.81 46.10
N SER A 444 12.17 4.93 45.60
CA SER A 444 13.61 4.94 45.87
C SER A 444 14.34 5.24 44.57
N TRP A 445 15.21 6.23 44.57
CA TRP A 445 15.86 6.76 43.37
C TRP A 445 17.31 7.14 43.66
N SER A 446 18.17 6.94 42.66
CA SER A 446 19.59 7.28 42.66
C SER A 446 19.93 7.88 41.30
N ASP A 447 20.54 9.05 41.28
CA ASP A 447 21.01 9.71 40.06
C ASP A 447 22.12 10.72 40.40
N GLN A 448 22.88 11.13 39.39
CA GLN A 448 23.84 12.22 39.50
C GLN A 448 23.13 13.59 39.49
N VAL A 449 22.75 14.08 40.66
CA VAL A 449 22.22 15.44 40.80
C VAL A 449 23.38 16.44 40.69
N VAL A 450 23.32 17.32 39.70
CA VAL A 450 24.30 18.42 39.56
C VAL A 450 23.95 19.51 40.58
N LEU A 451 24.73 19.57 41.67
CA LEU A 451 24.63 20.59 42.71
C LEU A 451 25.88 21.49 42.62
N PRO A 452 25.85 22.56 41.78
CA PRO A 452 27.05 23.28 41.36
C PRO A 452 27.68 24.17 42.45
N GLU A 453 26.97 24.41 43.56
CA GLU A 453 27.35 25.37 44.60
C GLU A 453 27.40 24.72 45.99
N SER A 454 28.42 25.08 46.78
CA SER A 454 28.62 24.63 48.15
C SER A 454 27.67 25.35 49.12
N GLY A 455 27.08 24.61 50.06
CA GLY A 455 26.17 25.17 51.07
C GLY A 455 24.89 24.35 51.27
N ASP A 456 23.90 24.97 51.92
CA ASP A 456 22.63 24.32 52.27
C ASP A 456 21.65 24.39 51.08
N TRP A 457 21.22 23.23 50.61
CA TRP A 457 20.17 23.04 49.61
C TRP A 457 18.87 22.64 50.29
N TYR A 458 17.80 23.40 50.03
CA TYR A 458 16.49 23.19 50.63
C TYR A 458 15.62 22.27 49.77
N VAL A 459 14.85 21.39 50.41
CA VAL A 459 13.97 20.43 49.73
C VAL A 459 12.51 20.86 49.86
N THR A 460 11.80 20.81 48.74
CA THR A 460 10.32 20.90 48.68
C THR A 460 9.77 19.59 48.15
N VAL A 461 8.59 19.19 48.63
CA VAL A 461 7.90 17.96 48.20
C VAL A 461 6.46 18.31 47.84
N TRP A 462 5.97 17.77 46.74
CA TRP A 462 4.57 17.88 46.31
C TRP A 462 4.03 16.50 45.94
N SER A 463 2.75 16.27 46.18
CA SER A 463 2.04 15.08 45.69
C SER A 463 0.55 15.35 45.55
N TYR A 464 -0.08 14.70 44.56
CA TYR A 464 -1.51 14.70 44.34
C TYR A 464 -2.01 13.28 44.04
N ASP A 465 -3.24 12.99 44.43
CA ASP A 465 -3.93 11.72 44.22
C ASP A 465 -4.64 11.65 42.85
N HIS A 466 -5.31 10.53 42.57
CA HIS A 466 -6.13 10.40 41.36
C HIS A 466 -7.37 11.29 41.39
N THR A 467 -7.69 11.90 42.53
CA THR A 467 -8.75 12.91 42.69
C THR A 467 -8.29 14.36 42.55
N PHE A 468 -7.00 14.60 42.29
CA PHE A 468 -6.32 15.91 42.24
C PHE A 468 -6.33 16.71 43.56
N ASN A 469 -6.52 16.08 44.72
CA ASN A 469 -6.25 16.73 46.00
C ASN A 469 -4.72 16.83 46.19
N GLU A 470 -4.20 18.05 46.19
CA GLU A 470 -2.76 18.32 46.26
C GLU A 470 -2.29 18.60 47.70
N VAL A 471 -1.12 18.05 48.06
CA VAL A 471 -0.30 18.53 49.18
C VAL A 471 1.02 19.11 48.67
N TYR A 472 1.38 20.28 49.18
CA TYR A 472 2.67 20.94 48.94
C TYR A 472 3.36 21.23 50.28
N LEU A 473 4.58 20.72 50.45
CA LEU A 473 5.38 20.88 51.67
C LEU A 473 6.63 21.71 51.40
N ASP A 474 6.67 22.90 52.02
CA ASP A 474 7.88 23.73 52.07
C ASP A 474 8.90 23.16 53.09
N PRO A 475 10.18 23.59 53.07
CA PRO A 475 11.18 23.03 53.99
C PRO A 475 10.80 23.18 55.48
N PRO A 476 10.18 24.30 55.93
CA PRO A 476 9.58 24.39 57.26
C PRO A 476 8.49 23.35 57.57
N ALA A 477 7.61 23.02 56.63
CA ALA A 477 6.57 22.01 56.79
C ALA A 477 7.17 20.59 56.87
N ILE A 478 8.13 20.25 56.00
CA ILE A 478 8.87 18.98 56.06
C ILE A 478 9.59 18.83 57.41
N ALA A 479 10.28 19.88 57.86
CA ALA A 479 10.94 19.91 59.17
C ALA A 479 9.93 19.80 60.34
N ALA A 480 8.70 20.29 60.20
CA ALA A 480 7.64 20.16 61.20
C ALA A 480 7.08 18.73 61.30
N LEU A 481 7.14 17.93 60.22
CA LEU A 481 6.90 16.49 60.23
C LEU A 481 8.05 15.70 60.88
N GLY A 482 9.21 16.33 61.10
CA GLY A 482 10.41 15.71 61.66
C GLY A 482 11.28 15.00 60.61
N LEU A 483 11.05 15.30 59.33
CA LEU A 483 11.77 14.77 58.18
C LEU A 483 12.96 15.68 57.79
N PRO A 484 14.00 15.16 57.12
CA PRO A 484 15.09 15.97 56.59
C PRO A 484 14.57 16.90 55.49
N SER A 485 14.86 18.20 55.58
CA SER A 485 14.41 19.22 54.62
C SER A 485 15.55 20.05 54.04
N VAL A 486 16.80 19.68 54.36
CA VAL A 486 18.03 20.38 53.98
C VAL A 486 19.12 19.34 53.74
N ILE A 487 19.87 19.49 52.66
CA ILE A 487 21.10 18.75 52.35
C ILE A 487 22.25 19.76 52.36
N THR A 488 23.35 19.51 53.09
CA THR A 488 24.55 20.35 53.01
C THR A 488 25.51 19.78 51.98
N VAL A 489 25.80 20.54 50.93
CA VAL A 489 26.76 20.19 49.88
C VAL A 489 28.12 20.80 50.20
N THR A 490 29.18 19.99 50.18
CA THR A 490 30.56 20.45 50.33
C THR A 490 31.35 20.14 49.07
N LEU A 491 31.90 21.21 48.49
CA LEU A 491 32.69 21.18 47.26
C LEU A 491 34.15 21.47 47.59
N ASP A 492 35.04 21.05 46.70
CA ASP A 492 36.46 21.35 46.78
C ASP A 492 36.76 22.76 46.27
N GLU A 493 37.60 23.47 47.02
CA GLU A 493 37.94 24.89 46.90
C GLU A 493 39.48 25.09 47.07
N GLU A 494 40.25 24.01 47.21
CA GLU A 494 41.73 24.06 47.24
C GLU A 494 42.28 23.88 45.81
N PRO A 495 43.34 24.61 45.41
CA PRO A 495 43.94 24.46 44.07
C PRO A 495 45.00 23.34 44.04
N PRO A 496 45.33 22.79 42.85
CA PRO A 496 46.28 21.68 42.72
C PRO A 496 47.67 21.98 43.30
N GLU A 497 48.23 21.03 44.07
CA GLU A 497 49.58 21.11 44.62
C GLU A 497 50.63 20.44 43.71
N LEU A 498 51.76 21.11 43.50
CA LEU A 498 52.93 20.54 42.81
C LEU A 498 53.72 19.62 43.76
N ILE A 499 53.67 18.31 43.51
CA ILE A 499 54.33 17.27 44.31
C ILE A 499 55.79 17.08 43.91
N SER A 500 56.08 17.04 42.62
CA SER A 500 57.46 16.95 42.13
C SER A 500 57.66 17.72 40.83
N LEU A 501 58.89 18.20 40.64
CA LEU A 501 59.34 18.86 39.42
C LEU A 501 60.84 18.56 39.25
N THR A 502 61.19 17.95 38.13
CA THR A 502 62.55 17.51 37.80
C THR A 502 62.95 18.14 36.47
N MET A 503 64.15 18.71 36.41
CA MET A 503 64.75 19.27 35.20
C MET A 503 66.25 18.97 35.19
N PRO A 504 66.89 18.83 34.02
CA PRO A 504 68.35 18.77 33.92
C PRO A 504 68.96 20.13 34.33
N GLU A 505 70.01 20.11 35.16
CA GLU A 505 70.78 21.33 35.48
C GLU A 505 71.44 21.94 34.22
N THR A 506 71.85 21.08 33.28
CA THR A 506 72.53 21.47 32.04
C THR A 506 72.07 20.67 30.83
N VAL A 507 71.88 21.32 29.68
CA VAL A 507 71.53 20.65 28.40
C VAL A 507 72.58 20.97 27.32
N PRO A 508 73.10 19.99 26.56
CA PRO A 508 74.01 20.25 25.45
C PRO A 508 73.31 20.96 24.28
N SER A 509 73.92 22.02 23.73
CA SER A 509 73.32 22.80 22.64
C SER A 509 73.20 22.05 21.29
N ASN A 510 73.67 20.81 21.22
CA ASN A 510 73.65 19.91 20.05
C ASN A 510 72.62 18.77 20.14
N ASP A 511 72.13 18.46 21.34
CA ASP A 511 71.12 17.42 21.59
C ASP A 511 69.78 18.06 22.02
N GLY A 512 69.83 19.26 22.61
CA GLY A 512 68.74 20.25 22.68
C GLY A 512 67.55 19.95 23.61
N PHE A 513 67.13 18.70 23.72
CA PHE A 513 65.95 18.34 24.50
C PHE A 513 66.24 18.29 26.01
N ALA A 514 65.46 19.07 26.77
CA ALA A 514 65.33 18.92 28.20
C ALA A 514 64.12 18.03 28.51
N GLU A 515 64.34 16.93 29.22
CA GLU A 515 63.28 16.16 29.86
C GLU A 515 62.85 16.88 31.15
N ILE A 516 61.59 17.34 31.20
CA ILE A 516 61.01 17.99 32.38
C ILE A 516 59.84 17.15 32.86
N ALA A 517 60.05 16.41 33.95
CA ALA A 517 59.03 15.59 34.58
C ALA A 517 58.39 16.34 35.75
N LEU A 518 57.07 16.34 35.85
CA LEU A 518 56.33 16.89 36.97
C LEU A 518 55.19 15.98 37.44
N GLU A 519 54.88 16.09 38.73
CA GLU A 519 53.76 15.43 39.38
C GLU A 519 52.93 16.48 40.11
N VAL A 520 51.64 16.53 39.80
CA VAL A 520 50.62 17.36 40.46
C VAL A 520 49.69 16.43 41.22
N SER A 521 49.28 16.81 42.43
CA SER A 521 48.19 16.17 43.16
C SER A 521 47.15 17.19 43.56
N ASP A 522 45.93 16.72 43.72
CA ASP A 522 44.81 17.51 44.19
C ASP A 522 43.95 16.60 45.08
N GLU A 523 43.63 17.00 46.31
CA GLU A 523 42.88 16.16 47.26
C GLU A 523 41.34 16.32 47.11
N GLY A 524 40.84 16.65 45.92
CA GLY A 524 39.41 16.62 45.63
C GLY A 524 39.04 16.70 44.14
N ALA A 525 39.01 17.91 43.58
CA ALA A 525 38.49 18.19 42.23
C ALA A 525 39.26 17.50 41.10
N GLY A 526 40.56 17.25 41.31
CA GLY A 526 41.47 16.64 40.35
C GLY A 526 42.11 17.67 39.41
N PHE A 527 43.37 17.46 39.08
CA PHE A 527 44.11 18.31 38.14
C PHE A 527 43.51 18.22 36.72
N ALA A 528 43.10 19.36 36.16
CA ALA A 528 42.54 19.44 34.81
C ALA A 528 43.62 19.69 33.76
N TRP A 529 44.29 20.84 33.85
CA TRP A 529 45.37 21.22 32.96
C TRP A 529 46.27 22.29 33.59
N GLY A 530 47.35 22.65 32.90
CA GLY A 530 48.26 23.71 33.30
C GLY A 530 49.18 24.14 32.18
N HIS A 531 50.13 25.01 32.48
CA HIS A 531 51.22 25.32 31.55
C HIS A 531 52.50 25.79 32.26
N VAL A 532 53.66 25.55 31.64
CA VAL A 532 54.94 26.10 32.07
C VAL A 532 55.55 27.01 31.00
N THR A 533 56.05 28.18 31.41
CA THR A 533 56.68 29.17 30.51
C THR A 533 58.14 29.39 30.91
N PHE A 534 59.06 29.38 29.94
CA PHE A 534 60.49 29.62 30.17
C PHE A 534 60.95 30.96 29.57
N VAL A 535 61.86 31.67 30.25
CA VAL A 535 62.51 32.90 29.77
C VAL A 535 64.02 32.90 29.98
N ASN A 536 64.75 33.62 29.13
CA ASN A 536 66.17 33.88 29.33
C ASN A 536 66.43 35.15 30.17
N ALA A 537 67.70 35.44 30.44
CA ALA A 537 68.13 36.63 31.20
C ALA A 537 67.77 38.00 30.57
N ASN A 538 67.22 38.03 29.36
CA ASN A 538 66.71 39.23 28.69
C ASN A 538 65.17 39.32 28.69
N ASP A 539 64.48 38.43 29.40
CA ASP A 539 63.01 38.24 29.41
C ASP A 539 62.44 37.89 28.01
N LEU A 540 63.24 37.22 27.17
CA LEU A 540 62.75 36.59 25.95
C LEU A 540 62.10 35.25 26.32
N VAL A 541 60.84 35.06 25.93
CA VAL A 541 60.11 33.80 26.12
C VAL A 541 60.60 32.75 25.13
N HIS A 542 60.92 31.56 25.64
CA HIS A 542 61.24 30.37 24.85
C HIS A 542 59.98 29.79 24.20
N GLY A 543 58.99 29.52 25.05
CA GLY A 543 57.70 28.96 24.73
C GLY A 543 56.88 28.79 26.01
N THR A 544 55.59 28.50 25.83
CA THR A 544 54.67 28.05 26.87
C THR A 544 54.23 26.65 26.50
N TYR A 545 54.33 25.72 27.44
CA TYR A 545 54.13 24.28 27.22
C TYR A 545 52.98 23.81 28.09
N GLU A 546 51.94 23.27 27.47
CA GLU A 546 50.72 22.83 28.13
C GLU A 546 50.93 21.50 28.87
N ILE A 547 50.22 21.37 29.98
CA ILE A 547 50.29 20.27 30.92
C ILE A 547 48.89 19.65 30.98
N TYR A 548 48.77 18.36 30.67
CA TYR A 548 47.53 17.60 30.60
C TYR A 548 47.73 16.28 31.37
N GLY A 549 47.07 16.15 32.51
CA GLY A 549 47.21 15.00 33.41
C GLY A 549 48.48 15.03 34.29
N SER A 550 48.56 14.05 35.19
CA SER A 550 49.65 13.87 36.16
C SER A 550 49.82 12.37 36.47
N PRO A 551 51.05 11.81 36.51
CA PRO A 551 52.34 12.43 36.21
C PRO A 551 52.48 12.81 34.73
N GLN A 552 53.31 13.82 34.42
CA GLN A 552 53.62 14.18 33.03
C GLN A 552 55.10 14.47 32.82
N THR A 553 55.62 14.04 31.66
CA THR A 553 56.95 14.40 31.16
C THR A 553 56.82 15.26 29.89
N LEU A 554 57.52 16.39 29.87
CA LEU A 554 57.65 17.30 28.73
C LEU A 554 59.05 17.18 28.13
N PHE A 555 59.15 17.07 26.81
CA PHE A 555 60.43 17.15 26.08
C PHE A 555 60.53 18.51 25.39
N ILE A 556 61.37 19.40 25.93
CA ILE A 556 61.46 20.80 25.46
C ILE A 556 62.78 21.02 24.72
N ASP A 557 62.68 21.42 23.45
CA ASP A 557 63.83 21.69 22.59
C ASP A 557 64.43 23.10 22.80
N PHE A 558 65.61 23.17 23.42
CA PHE A 558 66.42 24.39 23.59
C PHE A 558 67.60 24.53 22.59
N HIS A 559 67.57 23.84 21.44
CA HIS A 559 68.66 23.84 20.45
C HIS A 559 69.18 25.23 20.08
N GLY A 560 70.50 25.34 19.89
CA GLY A 560 71.17 26.55 19.42
C GLY A 560 71.24 27.73 20.42
N SER A 561 70.61 27.62 21.59
CA SER A 561 70.42 28.73 22.54
C SER A 561 71.36 28.63 23.75
N VAL A 562 72.66 28.86 23.56
CA VAL A 562 73.70 28.78 24.62
C VAL A 562 73.55 29.92 25.65
N GLU A 563 72.58 29.76 26.55
CA GLU A 563 72.28 30.66 27.67
C GLU A 563 71.51 29.93 28.79
N THR A 564 71.26 30.63 29.90
CA THR A 564 70.44 30.11 31.00
C THR A 564 68.99 30.48 30.79
N TRP A 565 68.12 29.47 30.82
CA TRP A 565 66.67 29.62 30.84
C TRP A 565 66.15 29.43 32.26
N GLN A 566 65.11 30.17 32.62
CA GLN A 566 64.48 30.18 33.94
C GLN A 566 62.96 29.99 33.77
N VAL A 567 62.32 29.27 34.68
CA VAL A 567 60.84 29.23 34.72
C VAL A 567 60.34 30.64 35.01
N ARG A 568 59.47 31.18 34.15
CA ARG A 568 58.75 32.43 34.38
C ARG A 568 57.51 32.20 35.24
N GLU A 569 56.81 31.12 34.93
CA GLU A 569 55.47 30.83 35.43
C GLU A 569 55.17 29.35 35.20
N LEU A 570 54.69 28.67 36.24
CA LEU A 570 54.00 27.39 36.17
C LEU A 570 52.57 27.62 36.68
N TYR A 571 51.60 27.49 35.79
CA TYR A 571 50.16 27.60 36.10
C TYR A 571 49.55 26.20 36.17
N LEU A 572 48.75 25.93 37.18
CA LEU A 572 48.01 24.67 37.37
C LEU A 572 46.56 25.01 37.74
N ILE A 573 45.59 24.28 37.18
CA ILE A 573 44.16 24.47 37.43
C ILE A 573 43.46 23.10 37.55
N ASP A 574 42.51 22.99 38.47
CA ASP A 574 41.67 21.80 38.66
C ASP A 574 40.42 21.82 37.74
N TYR A 575 39.53 20.85 37.89
CA TYR A 575 38.24 20.83 37.16
C TYR A 575 37.19 21.81 37.71
N ARG A 576 37.52 22.67 38.69
CA ARG A 576 36.65 23.69 39.31
C ARG A 576 37.13 25.13 39.12
N ASP A 577 38.11 25.35 38.25
CA ASP A 577 38.81 26.62 38.07
C ASP A 577 39.62 27.11 39.29
N ASN A 578 39.76 26.30 40.35
CA ASN A 578 40.72 26.57 41.42
C ASN A 578 42.13 26.42 40.83
N SER A 579 42.93 27.49 40.93
CA SER A 579 44.22 27.53 40.26
C SER A 579 45.32 28.15 41.09
N VAL A 580 46.54 27.67 40.85
CA VAL A 580 47.78 28.18 41.44
C VAL A 580 48.76 28.60 40.34
N THR A 581 49.43 29.72 40.58
CA THR A 581 50.53 30.20 39.75
C THR A 581 51.79 30.20 40.61
N LEU A 582 52.84 29.49 40.18
CA LEU A 582 54.13 29.42 40.84
C LEU A 582 55.20 30.08 39.97
N ASP A 583 55.89 31.10 40.49
CA ASP A 583 57.05 31.70 39.83
C ASP A 583 58.38 31.03 40.24
N ALA A 584 59.51 31.53 39.74
CA ALA A 584 60.83 30.98 40.09
C ALA A 584 61.24 31.16 41.57
N ASP A 585 60.78 32.21 42.26
CA ASP A 585 61.03 32.39 43.68
C ASP A 585 60.15 31.44 44.50
N ASP A 586 58.89 31.19 44.07
CA ASP A 586 57.99 30.21 44.68
C ASP A 586 58.53 28.78 44.55
N LEU A 587 58.88 28.35 43.33
CA LEU A 587 59.44 27.02 43.05
C LEU A 587 60.76 26.80 43.81
N ALA A 588 61.64 27.81 43.87
CA ALA A 588 62.86 27.74 44.66
C ALA A 588 62.59 27.69 46.19
N GLY A 589 61.49 28.31 46.64
CA GLY A 589 61.00 28.22 48.02
C GLY A 589 60.50 26.84 48.41
N LEU A 590 59.87 26.13 47.46
CA LEU A 590 59.46 24.72 47.59
C LEU A 590 60.63 23.74 47.44
N GLY A 591 61.75 24.18 46.86
CA GLY A 591 62.97 23.39 46.69
C GLY A 591 63.10 22.69 45.34
N PHE A 592 62.27 23.08 44.35
CA PHE A 592 62.31 22.57 42.99
C PHE A 592 63.36 23.28 42.12
N PRO A 593 63.84 22.67 41.03
CA PRO A 593 64.71 23.32 40.06
C PRO A 593 63.95 24.43 39.32
N THR A 594 64.64 25.53 39.04
CA THR A 594 64.02 26.73 38.43
C THR A 594 64.77 27.25 37.21
N THR A 595 65.95 26.67 36.89
CA THR A 595 66.82 27.09 35.79
C THR A 595 67.46 25.91 35.09
N ILE A 596 67.62 26.01 33.77
CA ILE A 596 68.34 25.08 32.91
C ILE A 596 69.46 25.86 32.21
N GLU A 597 70.72 25.41 32.31
CA GLU A 597 71.86 26.04 31.63
C GLU A 597 72.17 25.28 30.32
N VAL A 598 71.92 25.92 29.16
CA VAL A 598 72.28 25.34 27.87
C VAL A 598 73.76 25.60 27.60
N VAL A 599 74.56 24.54 27.59
CA VAL A 599 76.01 24.61 27.48
C VAL A 599 76.49 24.20 26.08
N PRO A 600 77.62 24.73 25.59
CA PRO A 600 78.25 24.20 24.38
C PRO A 600 78.61 22.71 24.57
N PRO A 601 78.61 21.88 23.50
CA PRO A 601 79.12 20.51 23.57
C PRO A 601 80.51 20.45 24.19
N ALA A 602 80.72 19.47 25.07
CA ALA A 602 81.98 19.30 25.78
C ALA A 602 83.09 18.82 24.82
N ASP A 603 84.06 19.70 24.55
CA ASP A 603 85.30 19.40 23.82
C ASP A 603 86.10 18.29 24.54
N ALA A 604 86.19 17.12 23.89
CA ALA A 604 86.83 15.93 24.44
C ALA A 604 88.33 15.79 24.09
N ASP A 605 88.87 16.63 23.20
CA ASP A 605 90.22 16.49 22.66
C ASP A 605 90.94 17.81 22.39
N GLY A 606 90.96 18.71 23.38
CA GLY A 606 91.52 20.07 23.27
C GLY A 606 92.92 20.25 22.63
N ASP A 607 92.96 20.34 21.30
CA ASP A 607 94.10 20.74 20.47
C ASP A 607 93.76 21.83 19.43
N GLY A 608 93.10 22.90 19.90
CA GLY A 608 92.51 23.96 19.09
C GLY A 608 93.23 24.38 17.79
N TYR A 609 92.46 24.31 16.69
CA TYR A 609 92.67 25.03 15.44
C TYR A 609 91.32 25.53 14.87
N GLU A 610 91.34 26.59 14.06
CA GLU A 610 90.15 27.35 13.66
C GLU A 610 89.25 26.63 12.61
N GLY A 611 87.93 26.88 12.65
CA GLY A 611 86.89 26.26 11.78
C GLY A 611 86.85 26.76 10.31
N PRO A 612 85.71 26.68 9.56
CA PRO A 612 84.31 26.62 10.02
C PRO A 612 83.29 25.69 9.27
N ALA A 613 82.11 25.49 9.90
CA ALA A 613 80.75 25.28 9.35
C ALA A 613 80.32 23.92 8.71
N GLY A 614 79.04 23.55 8.97
CA GLY A 614 78.31 22.31 8.58
C GLY A 614 78.27 21.31 9.77
N ASP A 615 77.14 21.10 10.46
CA ASP A 615 76.01 20.16 10.16
C ASP A 615 76.45 18.69 9.95
N GLY A 616 75.82 17.65 10.52
CA GLY A 616 74.77 17.58 11.55
C GLY A 616 74.51 16.11 11.98
N SER A 617 74.01 15.91 13.22
CA SER A 617 73.34 14.72 13.80
C SER A 617 74.01 13.32 13.80
N ASP A 618 74.07 12.73 15.01
CA ASP A 618 74.22 11.29 15.29
C ASP A 618 72.83 10.66 15.60
N CYS A 619 72.77 9.38 15.98
CA CYS A 619 71.61 8.49 15.76
C CYS A 619 70.60 8.34 16.93
N ASN A 620 69.38 7.91 16.55
CA ASN A 620 68.35 7.15 17.27
C ASN A 620 67.89 7.53 18.70
N ASP A 621 66.57 7.66 18.85
CA ASP A 621 65.78 7.47 20.08
C ASP A 621 64.50 6.66 19.72
N ASN A 622 63.86 5.97 20.67
CA ASN A 622 63.00 4.79 20.44
C ASN A 622 61.92 4.63 21.55
N ASP A 623 60.97 3.70 21.35
CA ASP A 623 59.94 3.22 22.33
C ASP A 623 58.70 4.15 22.51
N PHE A 624 57.51 3.71 22.94
CA PHE A 624 57.07 2.45 23.58
C PHE A 624 55.55 2.19 23.33
N PHE A 625 55.03 0.94 23.34
CA PHE A 625 54.24 0.26 24.42
C PHE A 625 53.48 -0.93 23.72
N VAL A 626 53.02 -2.06 24.30
CA VAL A 626 53.39 -2.86 25.49
C VAL A 626 52.87 -4.33 25.33
N ASN A 627 53.09 -5.23 26.30
CA ASN A 627 52.84 -6.69 26.27
C ASN A 627 51.65 -7.12 27.18
N PRO A 628 51.09 -8.37 27.13
CA PRO A 628 51.68 -9.47 27.93
C PRO A 628 51.50 -10.92 27.41
N GLY A 629 52.51 -11.81 27.58
CA GLY A 629 52.35 -13.26 27.37
C GLY A 629 53.58 -14.18 27.58
N GLU A 630 53.80 -14.59 28.83
CA GLU A 630 54.61 -15.75 29.34
C GLU A 630 56.14 -15.90 29.08
N ASP A 631 56.82 -16.08 30.21
CA ASP A 631 58.17 -16.63 30.51
C ASP A 631 58.87 -17.54 29.48
N ASP A 632 60.13 -17.21 29.13
CA ASP A 632 61.30 -18.01 29.59
C ASP A 632 62.66 -17.26 29.43
N GLN A 633 63.60 -17.51 30.33
CA GLN A 633 64.97 -16.93 30.41
C GLN A 633 66.01 -18.05 30.66
N PRO A 634 67.35 -17.86 30.57
CA PRO A 634 68.20 -16.92 29.79
C PRO A 634 69.45 -17.61 29.14
N TRP A 635 70.57 -16.87 28.97
CA TRP A 635 71.98 -17.23 28.56
C TRP A 635 72.26 -17.22 27.03
N ASP A 636 73.35 -16.65 26.48
CA ASP A 636 74.50 -15.84 26.97
C ASP A 636 75.20 -15.13 25.76
N ASP A 637 76.27 -14.35 26.01
CA ASP A 637 77.34 -13.90 25.07
C ASP A 637 77.17 -12.65 24.14
N VAL A 638 77.41 -11.47 24.74
CA VAL A 638 78.48 -10.47 24.38
C VAL A 638 78.69 -9.99 22.92
N ASP A 639 78.29 -8.73 22.67
CA ASP A 639 79.01 -7.60 22.02
C ASP A 639 79.91 -7.84 20.77
N GLN A 640 79.40 -7.51 19.57
CA GLN A 640 79.95 -6.46 18.67
C GLN A 640 79.26 -6.44 17.28
N ASP A 641 79.35 -5.27 16.62
CA ASP A 641 79.17 -5.01 15.17
C ASP A 641 77.76 -4.63 14.65
N CYS A 642 77.42 -3.34 14.78
CA CYS A 642 76.41 -2.68 13.92
C CYS A 642 76.95 -2.49 12.49
N SER A 643 77.12 -3.59 11.74
CA SER A 643 77.24 -3.57 10.28
C SER A 643 76.39 -4.66 9.62
N GLY A 644 75.17 -4.84 10.13
CA GLY A 644 74.06 -5.34 9.33
C GLY A 644 73.39 -4.18 8.60
N THR A 645 73.46 -4.17 7.26
CA THR A 645 72.42 -3.51 6.48
C THR A 645 71.10 -4.17 6.86
N ALA A 646 70.14 -3.42 7.38
CA ALA A 646 68.77 -3.90 7.51
C ALA A 646 68.34 -4.42 6.13
N ALA A 647 67.89 -5.68 6.08
CA ALA A 647 67.35 -6.23 4.85
C ALA A 647 66.16 -5.37 4.43
N PHE A 648 66.05 -5.04 3.14
CA PHE A 648 64.94 -4.26 2.64
C PHE A 648 63.69 -5.16 2.61
N GLU A 649 62.81 -4.97 3.60
CA GLU A 649 61.68 -5.84 3.89
C GLU A 649 60.38 -5.01 4.04
N LEU A 650 59.23 -5.64 3.83
CA LEU A 650 57.90 -5.04 3.95
C LEU A 650 57.18 -5.70 5.14
N GLU A 651 56.61 -4.90 6.03
CA GLU A 651 56.05 -5.40 7.30
C GLU A 651 54.51 -5.32 7.32
N GLY A 652 53.85 -6.46 7.54
CA GLY A 652 52.38 -6.56 7.71
C GLY A 652 51.81 -7.93 7.36
N ASP A 653 50.57 -8.17 7.81
CA ASP A 653 49.68 -9.23 7.29
C ASP A 653 48.58 -8.53 6.48
N PHE A 654 48.37 -8.93 5.23
CA PHE A 654 47.78 -8.06 4.19
C PHE A 654 46.52 -8.65 3.52
N ASP A 655 45.71 -9.38 4.28
CA ASP A 655 44.32 -9.71 3.93
C ASP A 655 43.39 -8.71 4.65
N TYR A 656 42.78 -7.79 3.89
CA TYR A 656 41.98 -6.67 4.45
C TYR A 656 40.54 -6.71 3.93
N PHE A 657 39.58 -6.82 4.86
CA PHE A 657 38.13 -6.86 4.62
C PHE A 657 37.52 -5.51 5.02
N GLN A 658 36.71 -4.88 4.16
CA GLN A 658 36.00 -3.63 4.46
C GLN A 658 34.73 -3.44 3.62
N ALA A 659 33.77 -2.69 4.19
CA ALA A 659 32.53 -2.32 3.53
C ALA A 659 32.74 -1.41 2.30
N TYR A 660 31.92 -1.64 1.27
CA TYR A 660 31.94 -1.05 -0.09
C TYR A 660 31.79 0.49 -0.20
N THR A 661 31.68 1.25 0.90
CA THR A 661 31.50 2.72 0.84
C THR A 661 32.40 3.53 1.78
N GLU A 662 33.35 2.89 2.48
CA GLU A 662 34.22 3.54 3.47
C GLU A 662 35.54 4.04 2.87
N HIS A 663 36.09 5.13 3.43
CA HIS A 663 37.35 5.72 2.97
C HIS A 663 38.56 4.96 3.53
N VAL A 664 39.38 4.41 2.64
CA VAL A 664 40.63 3.72 2.93
C VAL A 664 41.77 4.73 3.11
N GLU A 665 42.59 4.55 4.13
CA GLU A 665 43.91 5.18 4.26
C GLU A 665 44.89 4.16 4.89
N LEU A 666 45.46 3.26 4.07
CA LEU A 666 46.26 2.13 4.51
C LEU A 666 47.75 2.33 4.11
N PRO A 667 48.64 2.71 5.05
CA PRO A 667 50.07 2.89 4.77
C PRO A 667 50.81 1.56 4.67
N ILE A 668 51.48 1.30 3.54
CA ILE A 668 52.39 0.17 3.36
C ILE A 668 53.79 0.58 3.80
N MET A 669 54.26 -0.02 4.89
CA MET A 669 55.56 0.30 5.48
C MET A 669 56.65 -0.64 4.98
N ALA A 670 57.77 -0.05 4.55
CA ALA A 670 59.00 -0.77 4.20
C ALA A 670 60.12 -0.37 5.18
N SER A 671 60.81 -1.37 5.73
CA SER A 671 61.96 -1.17 6.62
C SER A 671 63.26 -1.57 5.90
N GLY A 672 64.34 -0.84 6.18
CA GLY A 672 65.60 -0.94 5.41
C GLY A 672 65.58 -0.19 4.07
N GLY A 673 66.63 -0.40 3.27
CA GLY A 673 66.83 0.29 1.98
C GLY A 673 67.36 1.74 2.10
N VAL A 674 67.82 2.30 0.97
CA VAL A 674 68.29 3.70 0.88
C VAL A 674 67.14 4.60 0.44
N GLY A 675 66.72 5.55 1.27
CA GLY A 675 65.67 6.52 0.93
C GLY A 675 66.08 7.56 -0.13
N PRO A 676 65.11 8.22 -0.81
CA PRO A 676 63.66 7.99 -0.70
C PRO A 676 63.24 6.67 -1.34
N LEU A 677 62.21 6.05 -0.77
CA LEU A 677 61.59 4.86 -1.34
C LEU A 677 60.51 5.27 -2.34
N GLU A 678 60.43 4.57 -3.46
CA GLU A 678 59.37 4.73 -4.47
C GLU A 678 58.53 3.45 -4.51
N PHE A 679 57.24 3.58 -4.19
CA PHE A 679 56.28 2.47 -4.23
C PHE A 679 55.59 2.43 -5.58
N ALA A 680 55.47 1.24 -6.17
CA ALA A 680 54.80 1.03 -7.44
C ALA A 680 54.02 -0.29 -7.46
N LEU A 681 52.84 -0.25 -8.06
CA LEU A 681 52.08 -1.43 -8.45
C LEU A 681 52.84 -2.15 -9.58
N THR A 682 53.27 -3.38 -9.35
CA THR A 682 54.05 -4.17 -10.33
C THR A 682 53.26 -5.33 -10.94
N SER A 683 52.15 -5.75 -10.32
CA SER A 683 51.19 -6.71 -10.87
C SER A 683 49.79 -6.51 -10.26
N GLY A 684 48.75 -6.95 -10.97
CA GLY A 684 47.35 -6.77 -10.58
C GLY A 684 46.77 -5.39 -10.94
N SER A 685 45.56 -5.13 -10.46
CA SER A 685 44.86 -3.85 -10.50
C SER A 685 44.21 -3.61 -9.14
N LEU A 686 44.25 -2.37 -8.67
CA LEU A 686 43.49 -1.93 -7.50
C LEU A 686 41.99 -1.83 -7.86
N PRO A 687 41.09 -1.85 -6.86
CA PRO A 687 39.70 -1.45 -7.07
C PRO A 687 39.63 -0.03 -7.64
N ASP A 688 38.74 0.22 -8.60
CA ASP A 688 38.37 1.58 -9.03
C ASP A 688 38.08 2.45 -7.80
N GLY A 689 38.60 3.68 -7.79
CA GLY A 689 38.49 4.61 -6.67
C GLY A 689 39.54 4.46 -5.55
N ILE A 690 40.38 3.41 -5.58
CA ILE A 690 41.58 3.27 -4.71
C ILE A 690 42.85 3.53 -5.51
N GLU A 691 43.71 4.43 -5.02
CA GLU A 691 45.03 4.71 -5.62
C GLU A 691 46.19 4.38 -4.66
N LEU A 692 47.33 3.96 -5.21
CA LEU A 692 48.60 3.83 -4.48
C LEU A 692 49.44 5.10 -4.65
N THR A 693 49.63 5.85 -3.56
CA THR A 693 50.53 7.00 -3.53
C THR A 693 51.99 6.58 -3.69
N SER A 694 52.85 7.45 -4.24
CA SER A 694 54.28 7.16 -4.37
C SER A 694 55.01 7.00 -3.02
N SER A 695 54.37 7.40 -1.92
CA SER A 695 54.79 7.23 -0.52
C SER A 695 54.41 5.87 0.08
N GLY A 696 53.60 5.04 -0.59
CA GLY A 696 53.22 3.71 -0.12
C GLY A 696 51.84 3.61 0.54
N THR A 697 51.07 4.70 0.64
CA THR A 697 49.69 4.65 1.15
C THR A 697 48.72 4.24 0.04
N LEU A 698 47.87 3.26 0.30
CA LEU A 698 46.64 3.00 -0.46
C LEU A 698 45.53 3.90 0.10
N GLU A 699 45.00 4.81 -0.72
CA GLU A 699 43.97 5.78 -0.29
C GLU A 699 42.83 5.91 -1.29
N GLY A 700 41.64 6.29 -0.80
CA GLY A 700 40.44 6.52 -1.61
C GLY A 700 39.19 5.80 -1.11
N ILE A 701 38.15 5.71 -1.93
CA ILE A 701 36.92 4.95 -1.64
C ILE A 701 36.74 3.96 -2.79
N ALA A 702 36.61 2.66 -2.48
CA ALA A 702 36.41 1.64 -3.51
C ALA A 702 35.03 1.83 -4.15
N THR A 703 34.97 1.83 -5.49
CA THR A 703 33.73 1.90 -6.27
C THR A 703 33.46 0.63 -7.08
N GLU A 704 34.14 -0.47 -6.72
CA GLU A 704 33.81 -1.83 -7.17
C GLU A 704 34.05 -2.87 -6.05
N VAL A 705 33.23 -3.93 -6.04
CA VAL A 705 33.28 -5.05 -5.08
C VAL A 705 34.09 -6.23 -5.60
N GLY A 706 34.73 -7.01 -4.71
CA GLY A 706 35.44 -8.25 -5.07
C GLY A 706 36.82 -8.45 -4.43
N ASP A 707 37.51 -9.54 -4.79
CA ASP A 707 38.86 -9.84 -4.28
C ASP A 707 39.94 -9.27 -5.24
N PHE A 708 40.57 -8.16 -4.86
CA PHE A 708 41.62 -7.47 -5.63
C PHE A 708 43.01 -7.77 -5.07
N THR A 709 43.67 -8.79 -5.64
CA THR A 709 45.05 -9.15 -5.31
C THR A 709 46.04 -8.37 -6.18
N VAL A 710 46.93 -7.60 -5.53
CA VAL A 710 47.97 -6.78 -6.17
C VAL A 710 49.37 -7.12 -5.67
N GLU A 711 50.39 -6.97 -6.52
CA GLU A 711 51.79 -6.98 -6.11
C GLU A 711 52.33 -5.55 -6.08
N ILE A 712 52.88 -5.15 -4.92
CA ILE A 712 53.42 -3.81 -4.68
C ILE A 712 54.91 -3.93 -4.40
N THR A 713 55.71 -3.21 -5.17
CA THR A 713 57.16 -3.16 -5.04
C THR A 713 57.61 -1.82 -4.47
N ALA A 714 58.31 -1.87 -3.34
CA ALA A 714 59.10 -0.74 -2.87
C ALA A 714 60.47 -0.78 -3.55
N THR A 715 60.93 0.37 -4.05
CA THR A 715 62.25 0.54 -4.67
C THR A 715 63.07 1.57 -3.89
N ALA A 716 64.25 1.18 -3.42
CA ALA A 716 65.21 2.06 -2.80
C ALA A 716 65.98 2.90 -3.85
N ALA A 717 66.50 4.05 -3.45
CA ALA A 717 67.20 5.01 -4.31
C ALA A 717 68.52 4.50 -4.91
N ASP A 718 69.08 3.41 -4.38
CA ASP A 718 70.22 2.67 -4.95
C ASP A 718 69.82 1.55 -5.91
N GLY A 719 68.51 1.28 -6.05
CA GLY A 719 67.92 0.31 -6.96
C GLY A 719 67.66 -1.06 -6.35
N GLU A 720 67.81 -1.22 -5.03
CA GLU A 720 67.32 -2.44 -4.34
C GLU A 720 65.78 -2.45 -4.31
N GLN A 721 65.17 -3.63 -4.42
CA GLN A 721 63.71 -3.80 -4.56
C GLN A 721 63.20 -4.94 -3.69
N VAL A 722 62.07 -4.70 -3.03
CA VAL A 722 61.30 -5.72 -2.32
C VAL A 722 59.83 -5.64 -2.76
N THR A 723 59.18 -6.80 -2.87
CA THR A 723 57.80 -6.92 -3.36
C THR A 723 56.97 -7.72 -2.37
N THR A 724 55.76 -7.25 -2.08
CA THR A 724 54.74 -7.98 -1.31
C THR A 724 53.47 -8.16 -2.14
N THR A 725 52.59 -9.04 -1.68
CA THR A 725 51.24 -9.23 -2.22
C THR A 725 50.22 -8.72 -1.19
N VAL A 726 49.29 -7.89 -1.62
CA VAL A 726 48.16 -7.38 -0.82
C VAL A 726 46.87 -7.86 -1.46
N THR A 727 45.90 -8.31 -0.66
CA THR A 727 44.55 -8.60 -1.15
C THR A 727 43.54 -7.70 -0.45
N LEU A 728 42.95 -6.79 -1.23
CA LEU A 728 41.83 -5.96 -0.79
C LEU A 728 40.54 -6.71 -1.11
N ARG A 729 39.61 -6.74 -0.15
CA ARG A 729 38.30 -7.37 -0.33
C ARG A 729 37.18 -6.40 0.06
N PRO A 730 36.85 -5.41 -0.79
CA PRO A 730 35.64 -4.62 -0.60
C PRO A 730 34.43 -5.54 -0.66
N ASN A 731 33.78 -5.75 0.48
CA ASN A 731 32.55 -6.52 0.61
C ASN A 731 31.36 -5.57 0.70
N ASP A 732 30.26 -5.98 0.08
CA ASP A 732 28.97 -5.35 0.31
C ASP A 732 28.36 -5.92 1.59
N GLU A 733 27.94 -5.06 2.52
CA GLU A 733 27.23 -5.48 3.74
C GLU A 733 25.71 -5.33 3.63
N PHE A 734 25.20 -4.79 2.51
CA PHE A 734 23.77 -4.66 2.26
C PHE A 734 23.25 -5.84 1.43
N GLU A 735 22.17 -6.45 1.90
CA GLU A 735 21.41 -7.47 1.18
C GLU A 735 20.22 -6.82 0.44
N LEU A 736 19.85 -7.35 -0.73
CA LEU A 736 18.62 -6.95 -1.42
C LEU A 736 17.41 -7.40 -0.61
N GLN A 737 16.55 -6.45 -0.22
CA GLN A 737 15.39 -6.73 0.60
C GLN A 737 14.18 -7.01 -0.29
N MET A 738 13.62 -8.21 -0.20
CA MET A 738 12.42 -8.63 -0.93
C MET A 738 11.17 -8.48 -0.06
N GLU A 739 10.08 -7.98 -0.65
CA GLU A 739 8.78 -7.82 -0.01
C GLU A 739 7.76 -8.80 -0.63
N ASP A 740 6.76 -9.24 0.14
CA ASP A 740 5.79 -10.24 -0.31
C ASP A 740 4.57 -9.58 -0.95
N ILE A 741 4.44 -9.76 -2.26
CA ILE A 741 3.33 -9.26 -3.08
C ILE A 741 2.24 -10.33 -3.34
N SER A 742 2.29 -11.46 -2.63
CA SER A 742 1.29 -12.53 -2.74
C SER A 742 -0.04 -12.13 -2.13
N GLY A 743 -1.15 -12.46 -2.80
CA GLY A 743 -2.48 -12.07 -2.34
C GLY A 743 -3.60 -12.51 -3.28
N GLN A 744 -4.82 -12.14 -2.90
CA GLN A 744 -6.02 -12.27 -3.72
C GLN A 744 -6.49 -10.87 -4.12
N PHE A 745 -6.75 -10.69 -5.41
CA PHE A 745 -7.06 -9.42 -6.08
C PHE A 745 -8.17 -9.65 -7.10
N THR A 746 -8.72 -8.57 -7.64
CA THR A 746 -9.85 -8.63 -8.58
C THR A 746 -9.39 -8.36 -10.03
N VAL A 747 -10.08 -8.91 -11.03
CA VAL A 747 -9.91 -8.47 -12.43
C VAL A 747 -10.24 -6.98 -12.52
N GLY A 748 -9.57 -6.26 -13.43
CA GLY A 748 -9.72 -4.81 -13.56
C GLY A 748 -9.02 -3.97 -12.49
N GLU A 749 -8.57 -4.57 -11.38
CA GLU A 749 -7.82 -3.87 -10.34
C GLU A 749 -6.43 -3.43 -10.86
N PHE A 750 -6.09 -2.15 -10.64
CA PHE A 750 -4.74 -1.65 -10.92
C PHE A 750 -3.81 -2.00 -9.76
N PHE A 751 -2.93 -2.98 -10.00
CA PHE A 751 -1.96 -3.43 -9.02
C PHE A 751 -0.77 -2.46 -8.96
N GLU A 752 -0.39 -2.00 -7.76
CA GLU A 752 0.85 -1.25 -7.52
C GLU A 752 1.39 -1.55 -6.11
N GLN A 753 2.48 -2.33 -6.00
CA GLN A 753 3.13 -2.66 -4.72
C GLN A 753 4.66 -2.70 -4.83
N GLY A 754 5.36 -2.39 -3.74
CA GLY A 754 6.80 -2.62 -3.62
C GLY A 754 7.09 -4.12 -3.53
N PHE A 755 8.08 -4.61 -4.29
CA PHE A 755 8.52 -6.01 -4.25
C PHE A 755 10.01 -6.16 -3.88
N ALA A 756 10.83 -5.13 -4.08
CA ALA A 756 12.25 -5.14 -3.76
C ALA A 756 12.77 -3.74 -3.37
N ASN A 757 13.74 -3.69 -2.47
CA ASN A 757 14.43 -2.46 -2.08
C ASN A 757 15.93 -2.71 -1.88
N SER A 758 16.75 -1.74 -2.26
CA SER A 758 18.20 -1.72 -2.09
C SER A 758 18.57 -0.58 -1.12
N PRO A 759 18.81 -0.85 0.18
CA PRO A 759 18.99 0.20 1.20
C PRO A 759 20.17 1.16 0.96
N ASP A 760 21.13 0.74 0.13
CA ASP A 760 22.30 1.51 -0.32
C ASP A 760 22.04 2.39 -1.56
N GLY A 761 20.88 2.27 -2.19
CA GLY A 761 20.50 3.01 -3.40
C GLY A 761 21.01 2.43 -4.72
N SER A 762 21.41 1.15 -4.75
CA SER A 762 21.93 0.48 -5.96
C SER A 762 20.83 0.20 -7.01
N PHE A 763 20.46 1.24 -7.77
CA PHE A 763 19.48 1.22 -8.86
C PHE A 763 20.13 1.51 -10.22
N PRO A 764 19.51 1.15 -11.37
CA PRO A 764 18.24 0.44 -11.52
C PRO A 764 18.33 -1.05 -11.15
N LEU A 765 17.25 -1.58 -10.58
CA LEU A 765 17.06 -3.03 -10.49
C LEU A 765 16.76 -3.61 -11.88
N THR A 766 17.21 -4.83 -12.11
CA THR A 766 16.91 -5.65 -13.28
C THR A 766 16.20 -6.90 -12.79
N THR A 767 14.97 -7.12 -13.25
CA THR A 767 14.11 -8.23 -12.81
C THR A 767 13.81 -9.16 -13.98
N GLU A 768 13.98 -10.46 -13.79
CA GLU A 768 13.63 -11.51 -14.75
C GLU A 768 12.67 -12.54 -14.13
N VAL A 769 11.57 -12.86 -14.81
CA VAL A 769 10.67 -13.96 -14.40
C VAL A 769 11.30 -15.28 -14.82
N ILE A 770 12.02 -15.93 -13.90
CA ILE A 770 12.78 -17.15 -14.14
C ILE A 770 11.95 -18.45 -13.99
N GLY A 771 10.72 -18.37 -13.48
CA GLY A 771 9.81 -19.50 -13.35
C GLY A 771 8.35 -19.08 -13.31
N GLY A 772 7.46 -19.93 -13.85
CA GLY A 772 6.02 -19.63 -13.95
C GLY A 772 5.70 -18.52 -14.95
N SER A 773 4.61 -17.81 -14.71
CA SER A 773 4.14 -16.67 -15.48
C SER A 773 3.38 -15.71 -14.56
N ALA A 774 3.60 -14.41 -14.70
CA ALA A 774 2.85 -13.37 -13.98
C ALA A 774 1.46 -13.14 -14.61
N PRO A 775 0.48 -12.57 -13.87
CA PRO A 775 -0.83 -12.20 -14.41
C PRO A 775 -0.76 -10.96 -15.32
N GLY A 776 -1.60 -10.96 -16.36
CA GLY A 776 -1.87 -9.78 -17.20
C GLY A 776 -0.61 -9.07 -17.72
N ASP A 777 -0.65 -7.73 -17.67
CA ASP A 777 0.47 -6.85 -18.02
C ASP A 777 1.29 -6.45 -16.77
N LEU A 778 1.42 -7.32 -15.75
CA LEU A 778 2.21 -7.01 -14.55
C LEU A 778 3.69 -6.79 -14.91
N THR A 779 4.16 -5.55 -14.73
CA THR A 779 5.55 -5.15 -14.96
C THR A 779 6.31 -4.91 -13.66
N PHE A 780 7.62 -5.16 -13.69
CA PHE A 780 8.53 -4.86 -12.58
C PHE A 780 9.43 -3.72 -13.01
N ASP A 781 9.39 -2.61 -12.28
CA ASP A 781 10.10 -1.40 -12.64
C ASP A 781 11.55 -1.37 -12.11
N ALA A 782 12.29 -0.37 -12.55
CA ALA A 782 13.69 -0.17 -12.21
C ALA A 782 13.94 0.28 -10.76
N PHE A 783 12.90 0.57 -9.99
CA PHE A 783 12.95 1.10 -8.63
C PHE A 783 12.38 0.14 -7.57
N GLY A 784 11.92 -1.05 -7.98
CA GLY A 784 11.41 -2.07 -7.08
C GLY A 784 9.89 -2.04 -6.86
N VAL A 785 9.15 -1.38 -7.75
CA VAL A 785 7.68 -1.39 -7.78
C VAL A 785 7.18 -2.35 -8.86
N ALA A 786 6.24 -3.21 -8.50
CA ALA A 786 5.50 -4.07 -9.42
C ALA A 786 4.15 -3.39 -9.71
N SER A 787 3.87 -3.10 -10.98
CA SER A 787 2.60 -2.48 -11.37
C SER A 787 2.08 -2.92 -12.73
N GLY A 788 0.75 -2.93 -12.86
CA GLY A 788 0.04 -3.34 -14.07
C GLY A 788 -1.44 -3.57 -13.82
N LEU A 789 -2.21 -3.70 -14.91
CA LEU A 789 -3.63 -4.03 -14.85
C LEU A 789 -3.79 -5.57 -14.84
N LEU A 790 -4.60 -6.09 -13.91
CA LEU A 790 -4.87 -7.51 -13.79
C LEU A 790 -6.06 -7.87 -14.71
N THR A 791 -5.75 -8.30 -15.95
CA THR A 791 -6.71 -8.38 -17.06
C THR A 791 -7.28 -9.78 -17.36
N GLU A 792 -6.92 -10.79 -16.58
CA GLU A 792 -7.37 -12.18 -16.73
C GLU A 792 -7.62 -12.74 -15.33
N SER A 793 -8.55 -13.69 -15.18
CA SER A 793 -8.85 -14.37 -13.90
C SER A 793 -8.20 -15.76 -13.81
N GLY A 794 -7.81 -16.18 -12.60
CA GLY A 794 -7.03 -17.40 -12.38
C GLY A 794 -6.08 -17.35 -11.17
N GLN A 795 -5.05 -18.19 -11.20
CA GLN A 795 -4.01 -18.24 -10.17
C GLN A 795 -2.63 -18.37 -10.83
N TRP A 796 -1.75 -17.41 -10.53
CA TRP A 796 -0.40 -17.31 -11.08
C TRP A 796 0.62 -17.51 -9.96
N SER A 797 1.36 -18.61 -10.04
CA SER A 797 2.57 -18.82 -9.26
C SER A 797 3.79 -18.60 -10.15
N PHE A 798 4.63 -17.64 -9.78
CA PHE A 798 5.83 -17.29 -10.53
C PHE A 798 7.00 -16.98 -9.59
N THR A 799 8.21 -17.08 -10.13
CA THR A 799 9.48 -16.81 -9.44
C THR A 799 10.22 -15.74 -10.22
N ILE A 800 10.63 -14.68 -9.54
CA ILE A 800 11.50 -13.64 -10.09
C ILE A 800 12.93 -13.81 -9.57
N GLU A 801 13.89 -13.43 -10.40
CA GLU A 801 15.28 -13.15 -10.02
C GLU A 801 15.50 -11.64 -10.18
N VAL A 802 16.00 -11.00 -9.12
CA VAL A 802 16.27 -9.56 -9.07
C VAL A 802 17.77 -9.37 -8.94
N SER A 803 18.34 -8.53 -9.79
CA SER A 803 19.72 -8.07 -9.68
C SER A 803 19.83 -6.56 -9.69
N ASP A 804 20.71 -6.01 -8.87
CA ASP A 804 21.06 -4.58 -8.90
C ASP A 804 22.29 -4.28 -9.79
N THR A 805 22.72 -3.04 -9.75
CA THR A 805 23.90 -2.55 -10.49
C THR A 805 25.24 -3.01 -9.92
N VAL A 806 25.29 -3.52 -8.68
CA VAL A 806 26.50 -4.11 -8.08
C VAL A 806 26.58 -5.63 -8.26
N GLY A 807 25.53 -6.24 -8.81
CA GLY A 807 25.48 -7.65 -9.17
C GLY A 807 25.09 -8.58 -8.02
N ARG A 808 24.50 -8.05 -6.94
CA ARG A 808 23.77 -8.89 -5.98
C ARG A 808 22.57 -9.50 -6.72
N LEU A 809 22.23 -10.74 -6.37
CA LEU A 809 21.20 -11.54 -7.01
C LEU A 809 20.36 -12.20 -5.91
N GLU A 810 19.05 -12.02 -5.94
CA GLU A 810 18.14 -12.76 -5.06
C GLU A 810 16.85 -13.17 -5.77
N GLN A 811 16.24 -14.28 -5.31
CA GLN A 811 15.05 -14.88 -5.90
C GLN A 811 13.88 -14.91 -4.91
N ALA A 812 12.71 -14.47 -5.38
CA ALA A 812 11.44 -14.56 -4.64
C ALA A 812 10.39 -15.29 -5.47
N SER A 813 9.48 -16.00 -4.80
CA SER A 813 8.35 -16.69 -5.43
C SER A 813 7.04 -16.21 -4.86
N TYR A 814 6.12 -15.80 -5.72
CA TYR A 814 4.85 -15.21 -5.36
C TYR A 814 3.69 -16.07 -5.84
N THR A 815 2.53 -15.89 -5.23
CA THR A 815 1.27 -16.43 -5.75
C THR A 815 0.22 -15.33 -5.71
N ILE A 816 -0.18 -14.89 -6.89
CA ILE A 816 -1.27 -13.93 -7.08
C ILE A 816 -2.49 -14.73 -7.56
N GLN A 817 -3.62 -14.57 -6.86
CA GLN A 817 -4.91 -15.10 -7.27
C GLN A 817 -5.76 -13.92 -7.72
N VAL A 818 -5.98 -13.78 -9.02
CA VAL A 818 -6.93 -12.80 -9.55
C VAL A 818 -8.26 -13.51 -9.69
N ILE A 819 -9.19 -13.24 -8.78
CA ILE A 819 -10.57 -13.65 -8.96
C ILE A 819 -11.22 -12.72 -10.00
N PRO A 820 -12.22 -13.19 -10.78
CA PRO A 820 -13.11 -12.27 -11.48
C PRO A 820 -13.65 -11.22 -10.50
N GLU A 821 -14.04 -10.04 -10.99
CA GLU A 821 -14.99 -9.23 -10.24
C GLU A 821 -16.20 -10.10 -9.87
N PHE A 822 -16.49 -10.16 -8.57
CA PHE A 822 -17.75 -10.69 -8.08
C PHE A 822 -18.79 -9.59 -8.25
N GLU A 823 -19.19 -9.40 -9.49
CA GLU A 823 -20.50 -8.86 -9.79
C GLU A 823 -21.53 -9.91 -9.42
N THR A 824 -22.53 -9.51 -8.64
CA THR A 824 -23.78 -10.27 -8.51
C THR A 824 -24.64 -9.98 -9.73
N ASP A 825 -24.20 -10.48 -10.89
CA ASP A 825 -25.02 -10.51 -12.10
C ASP A 825 -26.07 -11.64 -11.99
N CYS A 826 -27.18 -11.42 -12.67
CA CYS A 826 -28.42 -12.17 -12.60
C CYS A 826 -28.24 -13.65 -12.94
N HIS A 827 -28.15 -14.50 -11.91
CA HIS A 827 -28.84 -15.78 -11.98
C HIS A 827 -30.26 -15.60 -11.44
N ASP A 828 -31.21 -15.74 -12.36
CA ASP A 828 -32.52 -16.29 -12.12
C ASP A 828 -32.53 -17.43 -11.08
N GLY A 829 -33.63 -17.58 -10.34
CA GLY A 829 -33.62 -18.33 -9.09
C GLY A 829 -33.29 -19.84 -9.22
N PHE A 830 -32.28 -20.28 -8.46
CA PHE A 830 -32.04 -21.68 -8.05
C PHE A 830 -32.08 -22.76 -9.16
N ASP A 831 -30.89 -23.17 -9.62
CA ASP A 831 -30.52 -24.58 -9.45
C ASP A 831 -29.14 -24.77 -8.79
N ASN A 832 -28.78 -26.01 -8.43
CA ASN A 832 -27.60 -26.30 -7.61
C ASN A 832 -26.64 -27.24 -8.36
N ASP A 833 -26.56 -27.10 -9.68
CA ASP A 833 -26.04 -28.16 -10.53
C ASP A 833 -24.59 -27.87 -10.99
N LEU A 834 -23.68 -28.58 -10.32
CA LEU A 834 -22.31 -28.79 -10.79
C LEU A 834 -22.31 -29.48 -12.17
N ASP A 835 -22.37 -28.75 -13.27
CA ASP A 835 -21.77 -29.21 -14.52
C ASP A 835 -21.20 -28.11 -15.42
N PHE A 836 -20.07 -28.45 -16.02
CA PHE A 836 -19.15 -27.58 -16.74
C PHE A 836 -19.37 -27.81 -18.25
N LEU A 837 -19.97 -26.87 -19.00
CA LEU A 837 -19.85 -26.71 -20.48
C LEU A 837 -20.79 -25.62 -21.09
N ILE A 838 -20.19 -24.52 -21.58
CA ILE A 838 -20.55 -23.72 -22.76
C ILE A 838 -22.06 -23.46 -23.04
N ASP A 839 -22.48 -22.21 -22.83
CA ASP A 839 -23.16 -21.43 -23.88
C ASP A 839 -22.56 -20.01 -23.95
N MET A 840 -22.79 -19.28 -25.05
CA MET A 840 -22.11 -18.03 -25.39
C MET A 840 -22.97 -17.14 -26.29
N ALA A 841 -24.14 -16.71 -25.79
CA ALA A 841 -24.91 -15.54 -26.25
C ALA A 841 -26.18 -15.34 -25.40
N ASP A 842 -26.11 -14.53 -24.33
CA ASP A 842 -27.15 -13.52 -24.05
C ASP A 842 -26.66 -12.46 -23.05
N ILE A 843 -27.12 -11.22 -23.26
CA ILE A 843 -27.06 -9.96 -22.49
C ILE A 843 -26.87 -8.80 -23.47
N ASP A 844 -27.91 -7.96 -23.55
CA ASP A 844 -27.95 -6.70 -24.28
C ASP A 844 -27.85 -5.55 -23.28
N CYS A 845 -27.20 -4.46 -23.66
CA CYS A 845 -26.90 -3.32 -22.79
C CYS A 845 -27.15 -2.03 -23.58
N SER A 846 -28.33 -1.42 -23.40
CA SER A 846 -28.80 -0.32 -24.23
C SER A 846 -29.38 0.85 -23.43
N ASP A 847 -28.88 2.05 -23.74
CA ASP A 847 -29.53 3.37 -23.64
C ASP A 847 -31.04 3.21 -23.87
N SER A 848 -31.82 3.21 -22.79
CA SER A 848 -33.21 2.71 -22.80
C SER A 848 -34.24 3.81 -23.11
N ASP A 849 -33.95 5.05 -22.76
CA ASP A 849 -34.81 6.21 -23.05
C ASP A 849 -34.38 7.04 -24.28
N GLY A 850 -33.14 6.89 -24.75
CA GLY A 850 -32.60 7.56 -25.94
C GLY A 850 -32.10 8.99 -25.70
N ASP A 851 -31.85 9.42 -24.46
CA ASP A 851 -31.31 10.74 -24.13
C ASP A 851 -29.82 10.89 -24.57
N GLY A 852 -29.08 9.77 -24.60
CA GLY A 852 -27.68 9.66 -25.01
C GLY A 852 -26.67 9.48 -23.87
N HIS A 853 -27.15 9.37 -22.64
CA HIS A 853 -26.48 8.77 -21.49
C HIS A 853 -26.90 7.27 -21.39
N THR A 854 -26.44 6.56 -20.35
CA THR A 854 -26.74 5.13 -20.08
C THR A 854 -26.62 4.90 -18.58
N THR A 855 -27.28 3.87 -18.03
CA THR A 855 -27.22 3.57 -16.58
C THR A 855 -25.82 3.52 -15.98
N ASP A 856 -25.76 3.93 -14.72
CA ASP A 856 -24.58 3.98 -13.84
C ASP A 856 -23.72 2.70 -13.82
N GLU A 857 -24.29 1.50 -14.05
CA GLU A 857 -23.52 0.24 -14.09
C GLU A 857 -22.62 0.08 -15.34
N ILE A 858 -22.73 0.95 -16.35
CA ILE A 858 -21.86 0.93 -17.55
C ILE A 858 -21.06 2.23 -17.72
N GLY A 859 -20.98 3.06 -16.67
CA GLY A 859 -20.22 4.31 -16.70
C GLY A 859 -20.73 5.32 -17.73
N GLY A 860 -22.02 5.23 -18.06
CA GLY A 860 -22.76 6.42 -18.41
C GLY A 860 -22.92 7.30 -17.17
N ASP A 861 -23.36 8.52 -17.41
CA ASP A 861 -23.53 9.52 -16.36
C ASP A 861 -24.94 9.38 -15.72
N ASP A 862 -25.81 8.45 -16.18
CA ASP A 862 -27.24 8.42 -15.88
C ASP A 862 -27.65 7.62 -14.63
N CYS A 863 -28.44 8.28 -13.77
CA CYS A 863 -29.02 7.68 -12.57
C CYS A 863 -30.45 7.14 -12.76
N ASP A 864 -31.07 7.30 -13.94
CA ASP A 864 -32.33 6.63 -14.31
C ASP A 864 -32.46 6.47 -15.85
N ASP A 865 -32.01 5.34 -16.41
CA ASP A 865 -32.10 4.99 -17.87
C ASP A 865 -33.55 4.96 -18.42
N THR A 866 -34.56 5.15 -17.57
CA THR A 866 -35.97 5.05 -17.93
C THR A 866 -36.68 6.40 -18.03
N ASP A 867 -36.11 7.50 -17.49
CA ASP A 867 -36.63 8.87 -17.64
C ASP A 867 -35.59 9.84 -18.22
N PRO A 868 -35.73 10.27 -19.50
CA PRO A 868 -34.79 11.15 -20.20
C PRO A 868 -34.85 12.62 -19.72
N ALA A 869 -35.43 12.86 -18.54
CA ALA A 869 -35.41 14.11 -17.79
C ALA A 869 -34.46 14.07 -16.57
N ILE A 870 -34.01 12.90 -16.15
CA ILE A 870 -33.00 12.65 -15.14
C ILE A 870 -31.69 12.32 -15.89
N ASN A 871 -30.61 13.03 -15.59
CA ASN A 871 -29.23 12.83 -16.09
C ASN A 871 -28.34 14.04 -15.71
N PRO A 872 -27.00 13.93 -15.68
CA PRO A 872 -26.09 15.06 -15.40
C PRO A 872 -26.08 16.21 -16.42
N GLY A 873 -26.85 16.11 -17.51
CA GLY A 873 -27.17 17.22 -18.40
C GLY A 873 -28.39 18.04 -17.97
N ALA A 874 -29.20 17.52 -17.04
CA ALA A 874 -30.46 18.08 -16.58
C ALA A 874 -30.26 19.27 -15.61
N THR A 875 -31.31 19.62 -14.86
CA THR A 875 -31.29 20.73 -13.91
C THR A 875 -32.37 20.50 -12.86
N ASP A 876 -31.95 20.43 -11.61
CA ASP A 876 -32.81 20.05 -10.50
C ASP A 876 -34.09 20.88 -10.36
N ILE A 877 -35.11 20.21 -9.83
CA ILE A 877 -36.40 20.76 -9.41
C ILE A 877 -36.40 20.80 -7.86
N PRO A 878 -36.13 21.96 -7.24
CA PRO A 878 -35.87 22.04 -5.80
C PRO A 878 -36.95 21.46 -4.87
N GLY A 879 -36.60 20.40 -4.15
CA GLY A 879 -37.36 19.85 -3.04
C GLY A 879 -38.52 18.94 -3.43
N ASP A 880 -38.43 18.25 -4.57
CA ASP A 880 -39.33 17.14 -4.91
C ASP A 880 -38.77 15.75 -4.54
N GLY A 881 -37.54 15.68 -4.00
CA GLY A 881 -36.92 14.46 -3.50
C GLY A 881 -36.13 13.68 -4.56
N ILE A 882 -36.15 14.11 -5.82
CA ILE A 882 -35.46 13.48 -6.94
C ILE A 882 -34.22 14.31 -7.29
N ASP A 883 -33.11 13.64 -7.57
CA ASP A 883 -31.80 14.25 -7.89
C ASP A 883 -31.60 14.28 -9.40
N GLN A 884 -32.28 15.21 -10.10
CA GLN A 884 -32.36 15.14 -11.56
C GLN A 884 -31.01 15.33 -12.26
N ASP A 885 -30.03 16.05 -11.67
CA ASP A 885 -28.67 16.16 -12.24
C ASP A 885 -27.66 15.12 -11.72
N CYS A 886 -28.13 14.09 -11.01
CA CYS A 886 -27.37 12.97 -10.45
C CYS A 886 -26.11 13.42 -9.65
N SER A 887 -26.15 14.60 -9.02
CA SER A 887 -25.00 15.13 -8.26
C SER A 887 -24.90 14.60 -6.82
N GLY A 888 -25.82 13.69 -6.45
CA GLY A 888 -26.01 13.09 -5.14
C GLY A 888 -26.86 13.92 -4.20
N LEU A 889 -27.58 14.95 -4.68
CA LEU A 889 -28.25 15.97 -3.85
C LEU A 889 -29.40 16.72 -4.58
N ASP A 890 -30.67 16.39 -4.27
CA ASP A 890 -31.81 17.29 -4.58
C ASP A 890 -31.52 18.73 -4.09
N ALA A 891 -31.57 19.68 -5.02
CA ALA A 891 -31.25 21.09 -4.79
C ALA A 891 -32.29 21.86 -3.96
N ILE A 892 -32.39 21.53 -2.67
CA ILE A 892 -33.24 22.15 -1.64
C ILE A 892 -33.51 23.66 -1.85
N GLU A 893 -34.78 24.06 -1.76
CA GLU A 893 -35.24 25.45 -1.98
C GLU A 893 -34.37 26.48 -1.21
N ASN A 894 -33.60 27.29 -1.96
CA ASN A 894 -32.60 28.27 -1.51
C ASN A 894 -32.64 28.61 0.00
N PRO A 895 -31.63 28.23 0.82
CA PRO A 895 -31.70 28.39 2.27
C PRO A 895 -31.89 29.86 2.68
N PHE A 896 -33.02 30.14 3.33
CA PHE A 896 -33.31 31.46 3.88
C PHE A 896 -32.25 31.86 4.91
N ARG A 897 -31.46 32.89 4.59
CA ARG A 897 -30.31 33.34 5.40
C ARG A 897 -30.74 33.79 6.80
N VAL A 898 -30.42 32.98 7.80
CA VAL A 898 -30.80 33.22 9.22
C VAL A 898 -30.00 34.36 9.88
N SER A 899 -28.79 34.67 9.39
CA SER A 899 -27.90 35.70 9.98
C SER A 899 -28.03 37.10 9.34
N VAL A 900 -29.21 37.71 9.46
CA VAL A 900 -29.45 39.12 9.09
C VAL A 900 -29.94 39.96 10.27
N ALA A 901 -29.39 41.16 10.40
CA ALA A 901 -29.82 42.15 11.38
C ALA A 901 -31.23 42.69 11.05
N SER A 902 -31.90 43.29 12.03
CA SER A 902 -33.27 43.83 11.88
C SER A 902 -33.43 44.96 10.84
N ASP A 903 -32.34 45.48 10.28
CA ASP A 903 -32.32 46.46 9.18
C ASP A 903 -31.97 45.85 7.79
N GLY A 904 -31.76 44.54 7.73
CA GLY A 904 -31.41 43.78 6.52
C GLY A 904 -29.91 43.72 6.23
N SER A 905 -29.03 44.15 7.14
CA SER A 905 -27.58 43.96 6.99
C SER A 905 -27.12 42.56 7.41
N GLU A 906 -26.26 41.93 6.61
CA GLU A 906 -25.70 40.60 6.87
C GLU A 906 -24.65 40.63 8.00
N SER A 907 -24.42 39.49 8.66
CA SER A 907 -23.43 39.36 9.74
C SER A 907 -21.99 39.69 9.29
N SER A 908 -21.21 40.33 10.15
CA SER A 908 -19.80 40.67 9.90
C SER A 908 -18.81 39.58 10.34
N SER A 909 -19.32 38.43 10.80
CA SER A 909 -18.53 37.28 11.27
C SER A 909 -19.40 36.01 11.24
N HIS A 910 -18.79 34.86 11.52
CA HIS A 910 -19.44 33.56 11.54
C HIS A 910 -20.49 33.42 12.65
N SER A 911 -21.51 32.62 12.35
CA SER A 911 -22.54 32.18 13.30
C SER A 911 -22.39 30.68 13.50
N TYR A 912 -22.38 30.23 14.75
CA TYR A 912 -22.22 28.83 15.12
C TYR A 912 -23.58 28.19 15.42
N ILE A 913 -23.83 27.05 14.81
CA ILE A 913 -24.84 26.11 15.28
C ILE A 913 -24.18 25.35 16.44
N SER A 914 -24.56 25.66 17.68
CA SER A 914 -24.17 24.89 18.86
C SER A 914 -25.27 23.90 19.24
N SER A 915 -24.93 22.91 20.06
CA SER A 915 -25.86 21.98 20.72
C SER A 915 -26.92 22.65 21.62
N THR A 916 -26.87 23.99 21.75
CA THR A 916 -27.83 24.82 22.49
C THR A 916 -28.69 25.70 21.58
N SER A 917 -28.60 25.52 20.25
CA SER A 917 -29.52 26.16 19.31
C SER A 917 -30.93 25.56 19.41
N SER A 918 -31.95 26.40 19.26
CA SER A 918 -33.34 26.01 19.51
C SER A 918 -34.30 26.78 18.62
N VAL A 919 -35.26 26.07 18.03
CA VAL A 919 -36.38 26.64 17.27
C VAL A 919 -37.63 26.72 18.16
N SER A 920 -38.43 27.78 18.01
CA SER A 920 -39.73 27.86 18.68
C SER A 920 -40.67 26.77 18.14
N ALA A 921 -41.55 26.23 19.00
CA ALA A 921 -42.51 25.18 18.66
C ALA A 921 -43.56 25.53 17.57
N ASP A 922 -43.41 26.68 16.91
CA ASP A 922 -44.19 27.14 15.77
C ASP A 922 -43.31 27.48 14.54
N GLY A 923 -42.02 27.12 14.56
CA GLY A 923 -41.05 27.34 13.48
C GLY A 923 -40.59 28.79 13.27
N ARG A 924 -41.13 29.76 14.00
CA ARG A 924 -40.98 31.19 13.66
C ARG A 924 -39.74 31.89 14.21
N PHE A 925 -39.04 31.31 15.19
CA PHE A 925 -37.86 31.91 15.81
C PHE A 925 -36.78 30.85 16.00
N VAL A 926 -35.55 31.18 15.61
CA VAL A 926 -34.35 30.37 15.86
C VAL A 926 -33.42 31.15 16.78
N VAL A 927 -32.91 30.48 17.82
CA VAL A 927 -31.86 31.00 18.70
C VAL A 927 -30.56 30.29 18.35
N PHE A 928 -29.51 31.06 18.08
CA PHE A 928 -28.17 30.59 17.71
C PHE A 928 -27.11 31.54 18.26
N THR A 929 -25.85 31.11 18.31
CA THR A 929 -24.74 31.92 18.80
C THR A 929 -23.95 32.49 17.63
N SER A 930 -23.53 33.75 17.72
CA SER A 930 -22.80 34.42 16.63
C SER A 930 -21.66 35.29 17.14
N ALA A 931 -20.54 35.26 16.42
CA ALA A 931 -19.39 36.12 16.67
C ALA A 931 -19.52 37.50 15.97
N ALA A 932 -20.69 37.82 15.42
CA ALA A 932 -20.92 39.03 14.63
C ALA A 932 -21.43 40.21 15.45
N SER A 933 -20.58 41.23 15.61
CA SER A 933 -20.86 42.46 16.39
C SER A 933 -21.82 43.46 15.72
N ASN A 934 -22.38 43.13 14.56
CA ASN A 934 -23.31 43.99 13.83
C ASN A 934 -24.77 43.48 13.76
N LEU A 935 -25.06 42.27 14.26
CA LEU A 935 -26.42 41.72 14.26
C LEU A 935 -27.34 42.42 15.29
N VAL A 936 -26.78 42.94 16.38
CA VAL A 936 -27.51 43.65 17.45
C VAL A 936 -26.93 45.04 17.67
N ALA A 937 -27.79 46.06 17.69
CA ALA A 937 -27.36 47.45 17.79
C ALA A 937 -26.78 47.78 19.19
N GLY A 938 -25.47 48.00 19.25
CA GLY A 938 -24.74 48.30 20.50
C GLY A 938 -24.03 47.09 21.11
N ASP A 939 -23.99 45.97 20.39
CA ASP A 939 -23.08 44.85 20.65
C ASP A 939 -21.61 45.33 20.60
N THR A 940 -20.77 44.79 21.49
CA THR A 940 -19.33 45.10 21.57
C THR A 940 -18.48 43.85 21.73
N ASN A 941 -19.00 42.70 21.31
CA ASN A 941 -18.31 41.42 21.42
C ASN A 941 -17.23 41.39 20.35
N GLY A 942 -15.99 41.05 20.74
CA GLY A 942 -14.83 40.99 19.86
C GLY A 942 -13.80 40.03 20.40
#